data_AF-A0A3D6A477-F1
#
_entry.id   AF-A0A3D6A477-F1
#
_cell.length_a   1.000
_cell.length_b   1.000
_cell.length_c   1.000
_cell.angle_alpha   90.00
_cell.angle_beta   90.00
_cell.angle_gamma   90.00
#
_symmetry.space_group_name_H-M   'P 1'
#
loop_
_entity.id
_entity.type
_entity.pdbx_description
1 polymer ?
#
loop_
_entity_poly.entity_id
_entity_poly.type
_entity_poly.pdbx_seq_one_letter_code
_entity_poly.pdbx_strand_id
1 'polypeptide(L)'
;GGKSEISKPLTDAIVCGPVFIADWEGDMKITREVIDKDYSDRFRNPEKSNIRNRKILNPDRSLGSVIKLLTPSQTLYTDEFNTWLDTIPQRVKDLVLIVKRRYREEWEENWEQYFSVDSVNGQPANELRFKGEKLITRLLRVGFDQNGSWRLFALRKDFIPAQKLLAEDDITVSTVAPLRLLNEIGPGNFKESAKFVHNCEYRLFQRPDDAIHRGFDKQTEKDLARPGNFISNFECLEQNDAVEQVAKTLTFEKYTDPMRELILSASDKVGEASQFVSSANPRIVDGKPTKNPRYLQTRPDLFDPKSVYLSLSGTRLRRKIDHQNSVLYPVRSVLPGRRNNPAEDGGKVRPLCCFAPIHYLELPELFIDFIVSVTGKSPSTTGAGSEGALTKAPFNAILPIHDLNAALVSYASTGQGAFVTSAGYIGPKYKVAHDVSLLIPEIWSRLRDYENDPNDMISKGYLEKVPKLKHNGADLPTEYLGYRITRRFAHEFLGRIFTDPISVFPEDMIQPELQDKEQYADSLNNLVDAGRTVAARYFKDGCIEKACPPLRALLEIMANGSWDGKGLLDPDFRKLFDPASILESEWYLQRLATRIEVTKKYWQGRIEYLEEFVKDHANKEASRKLDIEERLNFSKDALSRLDDSDDAISRIHGCLGVDPSIYR
;
A
#
# COMPACT_ATOMS: atom_id res chain seq x y z
N GLY A 1 -2.23 8.88 4.46
CA GLY A 1 -1.58 8.08 5.51
C GLY A 1 -0.11 7.77 5.24
N GLY A 2 0.26 7.31 4.04
CA GLY A 2 1.63 6.96 3.65
C GLY A 2 1.70 6.66 2.16
N LYS A 3 1.31 7.62 1.31
CA LYS A 3 1.11 7.44 -0.14
C LYS A 3 2.35 6.88 -0.84
N SER A 4 3.48 7.57 -0.69
CA SER A 4 4.74 7.20 -1.36
C SER A 4 5.43 5.97 -0.73
N GLU A 5 4.98 5.51 0.44
CA GLU A 5 5.53 4.31 1.09
C GLU A 5 5.27 3.03 0.28
N ILE A 6 4.20 3.02 -0.53
CA ILE A 6 3.86 1.87 -1.38
C ILE A 6 5.00 1.55 -2.37
N SER A 7 5.74 2.56 -2.84
CA SER A 7 6.81 2.42 -3.82
C SER A 7 8.21 2.43 -3.20
N LYS A 8 8.39 2.94 -1.97
CA LYS A 8 9.68 2.96 -1.27
C LYS A 8 10.26 1.56 -1.03
N PRO A 9 11.57 1.34 -1.20
CA PRO A 9 12.17 0.03 -1.02
C PRO A 9 12.09 -0.44 0.45
N LEU A 10 11.63 -1.69 0.69
CA LEU A 10 11.62 -2.27 2.04
C LEU A 10 13.05 -2.50 2.57
N THR A 11 14.04 -2.63 1.68
CA THR A 11 15.43 -2.96 2.04
C THR A 11 16.05 -1.99 3.05
N ASP A 12 15.64 -0.72 3.01
CA ASP A 12 16.17 0.30 3.94
C ASP A 12 15.60 0.17 5.36
N ALA A 13 14.46 -0.51 5.51
CA ALA A 13 13.86 -0.82 6.81
C ALA A 13 14.35 -2.15 7.42
N ILE A 14 15.08 -2.97 6.65
CA ILE A 14 15.61 -4.25 7.13
C ILE A 14 16.89 -4.02 7.92
N VAL A 15 16.95 -4.55 9.13
CA VAL A 15 18.15 -4.56 9.96
C VAL A 15 18.69 -5.98 10.14
N CYS A 16 20.00 -6.09 10.35
CA CYS A 16 20.64 -7.36 10.67
C CYS A 16 20.85 -7.45 12.18
N GLY A 17 20.48 -8.57 12.77
CA GLY A 17 20.71 -8.87 14.19
C GLY A 17 21.21 -10.30 14.38
N PRO A 18 21.71 -10.66 15.57
CA PRO A 18 22.11 -12.02 15.86
C PRO A 18 20.90 -12.97 15.85
N VAL A 19 21.15 -14.25 15.62
CA VAL A 19 20.18 -15.29 15.93
C VAL A 19 20.27 -15.61 17.42
N PHE A 20 19.16 -15.43 18.13
CA PHE A 20 19.11 -15.69 19.56
C PHE A 20 18.72 -17.14 19.89
N ILE A 21 19.36 -17.68 20.92
CA ILE A 21 18.99 -18.92 21.61
C ILE A 21 18.86 -18.61 23.11
N ALA A 22 17.82 -19.15 23.76
CA ALA A 22 17.56 -18.80 25.16
C ALA A 22 18.38 -19.70 26.10
N ASP A 23 18.37 -21.00 25.81
CA ASP A 23 19.09 -22.03 26.53
C ASP A 23 19.68 -23.00 25.51
N TRP A 24 21.01 -23.04 25.39
CA TRP A 24 21.69 -23.86 24.40
C TRP A 24 21.32 -25.35 24.51
N GLU A 25 21.42 -25.93 25.70
CA GLU A 25 21.20 -27.37 25.90
C GLU A 25 19.72 -27.72 25.71
N GLY A 26 18.82 -26.97 26.34
CA GLY A 26 17.39 -27.19 26.24
C GLY A 26 16.84 -26.99 24.83
N ASP A 27 17.20 -25.89 24.17
CA ASP A 27 16.70 -25.57 22.82
C ASP A 27 17.26 -26.54 21.77
N MET A 28 18.52 -26.98 21.87
CA MET A 28 19.11 -27.97 20.96
C MET A 28 18.51 -29.36 21.12
N LYS A 29 18.19 -29.77 22.36
CA LYS A 29 17.47 -31.02 22.61
C LYS A 29 16.10 -31.03 21.91
N ILE A 30 15.29 -29.99 22.12
CA ILE A 30 13.97 -29.88 21.46
C ILE A 30 14.15 -29.80 19.93
N THR A 31 15.16 -29.09 19.44
CA THR A 31 15.47 -29.02 18.00
C THR A 31 15.72 -30.41 17.41
N ARG A 32 16.52 -31.24 18.08
CA ARG A 32 16.78 -32.63 17.66
C ARG A 32 15.50 -33.46 17.68
N GLU A 33 14.72 -33.38 18.75
CA GLU A 33 13.40 -34.07 18.84
C GLU A 33 12.47 -33.68 17.69
N VAL A 34 12.41 -32.39 17.34
CA VAL A 34 11.59 -31.91 16.22
C VAL A 34 12.13 -32.41 14.88
N ILE A 35 13.45 -32.40 14.66
CA ILE A 35 14.07 -32.87 13.41
C ILE A 35 13.84 -34.36 13.17
N ASP A 36 13.94 -35.17 14.23
CA ASP A 36 13.92 -36.63 14.17
C ASP A 36 12.50 -37.22 14.28
N LYS A 37 11.50 -36.41 14.68
CA LYS A 37 10.10 -36.84 14.78
C LYS A 37 9.56 -37.41 13.47
N ASP A 38 8.79 -38.51 13.56
CA ASP A 38 7.96 -38.97 12.45
C ASP A 38 6.69 -38.11 12.34
N TYR A 39 6.42 -37.67 11.13
CA TYR A 39 5.34 -36.75 10.78
C TYR A 39 4.21 -37.46 10.02
N SER A 40 4.27 -38.78 9.87
CA SER A 40 3.34 -39.59 9.08
C SER A 40 1.87 -39.50 9.53
N ASP A 41 1.61 -39.17 10.79
CA ASP A 41 0.28 -39.11 11.40
C ASP A 41 -0.35 -37.70 11.42
N ARG A 42 0.38 -36.67 10.97
CA ARG A 42 -0.02 -35.26 11.15
C ARG A 42 -1.26 -34.82 10.40
N PHE A 43 -1.64 -35.48 9.30
CA PHE A 43 -2.69 -34.99 8.40
C PHE A 43 -4.06 -35.56 8.81
N ARG A 44 -5.09 -34.70 8.78
CA ARG A 44 -6.49 -35.18 8.95
C ARG A 44 -6.92 -36.15 7.86
N ASN A 45 -6.40 -36.00 6.63
CA ASN A 45 -6.65 -36.92 5.53
C ASN A 45 -5.43 -37.86 5.36
N PRO A 46 -5.56 -39.17 5.66
CA PRO A 46 -4.46 -40.13 5.61
C PRO A 46 -3.84 -40.32 4.22
N GLU A 47 -4.60 -40.14 3.13
CA GLU A 47 -4.06 -40.28 1.76
C GLU A 47 -2.97 -39.24 1.46
N LYS A 48 -3.02 -38.08 2.14
CA LYS A 48 -1.99 -37.03 2.02
C LYS A 48 -0.68 -37.39 2.74
N SER A 49 -0.71 -38.33 3.69
CA SER A 49 0.48 -38.76 4.43
C SER A 49 1.44 -39.57 3.56
N ASN A 50 0.93 -40.51 2.75
CA ASN A 50 1.77 -41.40 1.93
C ASN A 50 2.57 -40.64 0.86
N ILE A 51 2.09 -39.49 0.39
CA ILE A 51 2.74 -38.70 -0.66
C ILE A 51 3.79 -37.72 -0.10
N ARG A 52 3.73 -37.40 1.21
CA ARG A 52 4.45 -36.24 1.79
C ARG A 52 5.25 -36.56 3.06
N ASN A 53 5.76 -37.78 3.21
CA ASN A 53 6.49 -38.20 4.42
C ASN A 53 8.02 -38.05 4.36
N ARG A 54 8.54 -37.01 3.70
CA ARG A 54 9.99 -36.75 3.64
C ARG A 54 10.49 -36.26 5.01
N LYS A 55 11.62 -36.77 5.52
CA LYS A 55 12.28 -36.24 6.74
C LYS A 55 12.61 -34.75 6.61
N ILE A 56 12.75 -34.03 7.73
CA ILE A 56 13.07 -32.59 7.71
C ILE A 56 14.36 -32.31 6.92
N LEU A 57 15.45 -33.00 7.24
CA LEU A 57 16.77 -32.76 6.64
C LEU A 57 16.92 -33.35 5.22
N ASN A 58 15.92 -34.08 4.71
CA ASN A 58 15.98 -34.65 3.36
C ASN A 58 16.18 -33.55 2.29
N PRO A 59 17.17 -33.66 1.39
CA PRO A 59 17.48 -32.67 0.35
C PRO A 59 16.30 -32.29 -0.56
N ASP A 60 15.44 -33.26 -0.89
CA ASP A 60 14.23 -33.07 -1.70
C ASP A 60 13.09 -32.39 -0.93
N ARG A 61 13.29 -32.11 0.36
CA ARG A 61 12.37 -31.34 1.18
C ARG A 61 12.85 -29.89 1.24
N SER A 62 12.13 -28.99 0.57
CA SER A 62 12.47 -27.57 0.56
C SER A 62 12.29 -26.92 1.93
N LEU A 63 13.05 -25.85 2.21
CA LEU A 63 12.92 -25.06 3.44
C LEU A 63 11.47 -24.57 3.65
N GLY A 64 10.82 -24.06 2.61
CA GLY A 64 9.43 -23.61 2.67
C GLY A 64 8.44 -24.71 3.08
N SER A 65 8.72 -25.98 2.73
CA SER A 65 7.89 -27.11 3.16
C SER A 65 8.11 -27.52 4.63
N VAL A 66 9.27 -27.18 5.21
CA VAL A 66 9.55 -27.33 6.64
C VAL A 66 8.88 -26.19 7.42
N ILE A 67 8.92 -24.95 6.89
CA ILE A 67 8.14 -23.83 7.47
C ILE A 67 6.67 -24.24 7.57
N LYS A 68 6.06 -24.68 6.46
CA LYS A 68 4.67 -25.15 6.45
C LYS A 68 4.40 -26.26 7.46
N LEU A 69 5.35 -27.17 7.69
CA LEU A 69 5.21 -28.26 8.67
C LEU A 69 5.10 -27.76 10.09
N LEU A 70 5.91 -26.75 10.44
CA LEU A 70 6.02 -26.21 11.79
C LEU A 70 5.03 -25.06 12.05
N THR A 71 4.16 -24.78 11.08
CA THR A 71 3.12 -23.76 11.11
C THR A 71 1.76 -24.43 11.34
N PRO A 72 1.05 -24.17 12.44
CA PRO A 72 -0.25 -24.79 12.73
C PRO A 72 -1.25 -24.63 11.58
N SER A 73 -2.10 -25.63 11.36
CA SER A 73 -3.13 -25.58 10.33
C SER A 73 -4.35 -26.39 10.72
N GLN A 74 -5.43 -25.70 11.07
CA GLN A 74 -6.70 -26.34 11.47
C GLN A 74 -7.29 -27.21 10.35
N THR A 75 -7.08 -26.83 9.08
CA THR A 75 -7.62 -27.53 7.91
C THR A 75 -6.77 -28.70 7.44
N LEU A 76 -5.46 -28.67 7.68
CA LEU A 76 -4.53 -29.70 7.18
C LEU A 76 -4.18 -30.71 8.27
N TYR A 77 -3.94 -30.23 9.48
CA TYR A 77 -3.38 -31.02 10.57
C TYR A 77 -4.42 -31.44 11.61
N THR A 78 -4.16 -32.58 12.24
CA THR A 78 -4.95 -33.08 13.37
C THR A 78 -4.86 -32.13 14.56
N ASP A 79 -5.83 -32.18 15.45
CA ASP A 79 -5.88 -31.31 16.64
C ASP A 79 -4.72 -31.64 17.59
N GLU A 80 -4.35 -32.91 17.70
CA GLU A 80 -3.21 -33.39 18.47
C GLU A 80 -1.90 -32.82 17.92
N PHE A 81 -1.71 -32.82 16.60
CA PHE A 81 -0.49 -32.28 15.98
C PHE A 81 -0.40 -30.77 16.14
N ASN A 82 -1.50 -30.04 15.97
CA ASN A 82 -1.51 -28.59 16.21
C ASN A 82 -1.21 -28.26 17.68
N THR A 83 -1.80 -29.01 18.62
CA THR A 83 -1.52 -28.85 20.06
C THR A 83 -0.04 -29.09 20.35
N TRP A 84 0.57 -30.13 19.79
CA TRP A 84 2.01 -30.37 19.91
C TRP A 84 2.85 -29.24 19.29
N LEU A 85 2.49 -28.74 18.11
CA LEU A 85 3.18 -27.61 17.47
C LEU A 85 3.16 -26.35 18.33
N ASP A 86 2.09 -26.14 19.10
CA ASP A 86 1.95 -24.99 20.01
C ASP A 86 2.84 -25.12 21.26
N THR A 87 3.28 -26.33 21.62
CA THR A 87 4.25 -26.53 22.71
C THR A 87 5.68 -26.16 22.33
N ILE A 88 6.00 -26.13 21.03
CA ILE A 88 7.36 -25.86 20.55
C ILE A 88 7.61 -24.34 20.58
N PRO A 89 8.62 -23.87 21.33
CA PRO A 89 8.96 -22.45 21.35
C PRO A 89 9.33 -21.94 19.95
N GLN A 90 8.90 -20.73 19.61
CA GLN A 90 9.16 -20.16 18.28
C GLN A 90 10.67 -20.07 17.95
N ARG A 91 11.51 -19.73 18.94
CA ARG A 91 12.98 -19.73 18.78
C ARG A 91 13.54 -21.10 18.36
N VAL A 92 12.92 -22.19 18.81
CA VAL A 92 13.31 -23.57 18.43
C VAL A 92 12.84 -23.87 17.02
N LYS A 93 11.64 -23.44 16.62
CA LYS A 93 11.19 -23.55 15.22
C LYS A 93 12.16 -22.84 14.28
N ASP A 94 12.61 -21.64 14.65
CA ASP A 94 13.61 -20.89 13.89
C ASP A 94 14.96 -21.62 13.83
N LEU A 95 15.40 -22.24 14.92
CA LEU A 95 16.61 -23.05 15.00
C LEU A 95 16.54 -24.26 14.05
N VAL A 96 15.43 -24.99 14.03
CA VAL A 96 15.19 -26.10 13.07
C VAL A 96 15.31 -25.62 11.62
N LEU A 97 14.78 -24.44 11.30
CA LEU A 97 14.88 -23.86 9.95
C LEU A 97 16.32 -23.45 9.60
N ILE A 98 17.10 -23.00 10.57
CA ILE A 98 18.52 -22.67 10.39
C ILE A 98 19.33 -23.94 10.14
N VAL A 99 19.11 -24.99 10.94
CA VAL A 99 19.73 -26.31 10.74
C VAL A 99 19.38 -26.81 9.34
N LYS A 100 18.11 -26.81 8.96
CA LYS A 100 17.68 -27.23 7.61
C LYS A 100 18.38 -26.47 6.49
N ARG A 101 18.54 -25.15 6.63
CA ARG A 101 19.16 -24.30 5.59
C ARG A 101 20.64 -24.58 5.44
N ARG A 102 21.33 -24.98 6.50
CA ARG A 102 22.79 -25.17 6.53
C ARG A 102 23.21 -26.62 6.36
N TYR A 103 22.31 -27.56 6.63
CA TYR A 103 22.55 -29.00 6.56
C TYR A 103 23.21 -29.42 5.24
N ARG A 104 24.18 -30.33 5.35
CA ARG A 104 24.78 -31.04 4.24
C ARG A 104 24.60 -32.54 4.46
N GLU A 105 24.34 -33.28 3.39
CA GLU A 105 24.12 -34.73 3.45
C GLU A 105 25.27 -35.48 4.14
N GLU A 106 26.51 -35.02 3.92
CA GLU A 106 27.74 -35.58 4.51
C GLU A 106 27.80 -35.53 6.04
N TRP A 107 26.91 -34.76 6.70
CA TRP A 107 26.89 -34.64 8.16
C TRP A 107 26.03 -35.70 8.84
N GLU A 108 25.10 -36.32 8.10
CA GLU A 108 24.15 -37.31 8.62
C GLU A 108 23.52 -36.86 9.96
N GLU A 109 23.68 -37.64 11.03
CA GLU A 109 23.12 -37.33 12.37
C GLU A 109 24.01 -36.39 13.21
N ASN A 110 25.21 -36.05 12.72
CA ASN A 110 26.23 -35.26 13.41
C ASN A 110 26.18 -33.76 13.08
N TRP A 111 25.04 -33.24 12.60
CA TRP A 111 24.90 -31.82 12.22
C TRP A 111 25.05 -30.86 13.41
N GLU A 112 24.77 -31.31 14.63
CA GLU A 112 24.77 -30.50 15.85
C GLU A 112 26.15 -29.93 16.19
N GLN A 113 27.25 -30.67 15.89
CA GLN A 113 28.62 -30.23 16.18
C GLN A 113 29.04 -28.94 15.44
N TYR A 114 28.29 -28.56 14.39
CA TYR A 114 28.57 -27.36 13.61
C TYR A 114 27.87 -26.12 14.17
N PHE A 115 27.04 -26.27 15.20
CA PHE A 115 26.39 -25.17 15.90
C PHE A 115 26.99 -25.03 17.29
N SER A 116 27.07 -23.79 17.78
CA SER A 116 27.56 -23.51 19.13
C SER A 116 27.10 -22.15 19.64
N VAL A 117 27.39 -21.87 20.90
CA VAL A 117 27.37 -20.53 21.51
C VAL A 117 28.72 -20.28 22.19
N ASP A 118 29.10 -19.03 22.37
CA ASP A 118 30.27 -18.72 23.20
C ASP A 118 30.01 -18.99 24.67
N SER A 119 31.08 -19.15 25.45
CA SER A 119 31.01 -18.96 26.90
C SER A 119 31.44 -17.54 27.24
N VAL A 120 30.53 -16.75 27.82
CA VAL A 120 30.80 -15.39 28.31
C VAL A 120 30.72 -15.43 29.82
N ASN A 121 31.83 -15.09 30.49
CA ASN A 121 31.97 -15.18 31.95
C ASN A 121 31.63 -16.56 32.52
N GLY A 122 31.94 -17.63 31.79
CA GLY A 122 31.67 -19.01 32.20
C GLY A 122 30.22 -19.48 31.98
N GLN A 123 29.36 -18.65 31.37
CA GLN A 123 27.97 -19.00 31.06
C GLN A 123 27.76 -19.05 29.54
N PRO A 124 26.93 -19.98 29.02
CA PRO A 124 26.55 -20.00 27.62
C PRO A 124 25.93 -18.66 27.20
N ALA A 125 26.46 -18.08 26.13
CA ALA A 125 25.91 -16.88 25.53
C ALA A 125 24.65 -17.18 24.71
N ASN A 126 23.93 -16.13 24.32
CA ASN A 126 22.65 -16.25 23.63
C ASN A 126 22.75 -16.07 22.10
N GLU A 127 23.96 -15.92 21.54
CA GLU A 127 24.15 -15.72 20.10
C GLU A 127 24.59 -17.01 19.42
N LEU A 128 23.73 -17.55 18.56
CA LEU A 128 24.00 -18.79 17.84
C LEU A 128 25.13 -18.61 16.82
N ARG A 129 26.05 -19.56 16.83
CA ARG A 129 27.17 -19.65 15.89
C ARG A 129 27.02 -20.86 14.98
N PHE A 130 27.56 -20.75 13.78
CA PHE A 130 27.73 -21.85 12.84
C PHE A 130 29.19 -21.92 12.41
N LYS A 131 29.84 -23.07 12.63
CA LYS A 131 31.28 -23.27 12.38
C LYS A 131 32.14 -22.17 13.02
N GLY A 132 31.78 -21.75 14.23
CA GLY A 132 32.47 -20.70 14.97
C GLY A 132 32.11 -19.27 14.56
N GLU A 133 31.34 -19.04 13.49
CA GLU A 133 30.92 -17.70 13.07
C GLU A 133 29.54 -17.33 13.61
N LYS A 134 29.38 -16.09 14.08
CA LYS A 134 28.07 -15.58 14.54
C LYS A 134 27.06 -15.59 13.40
N LEU A 135 25.88 -16.16 13.67
CA LEU A 135 24.79 -16.13 12.71
C LEU A 135 24.03 -14.82 12.79
N ILE A 136 23.85 -14.22 11.62
CA ILE A 136 23.00 -13.05 11.44
C ILE A 136 21.66 -13.42 10.82
N THR A 137 20.60 -12.77 11.27
CA THR A 137 19.27 -12.81 10.68
C THR A 137 18.84 -11.42 10.26
N ARG A 138 17.93 -11.37 9.29
CA ARG A 138 17.26 -10.15 8.89
C ARG A 138 16.00 -9.97 9.73
N LEU A 139 15.87 -8.79 10.30
CA LEU A 139 14.74 -8.35 11.11
C LEU A 139 14.10 -7.17 10.41
N LEU A 140 12.78 -7.05 10.52
CA LEU A 140 12.05 -5.85 10.11
C LEU A 140 11.37 -5.25 11.32
N ARG A 141 11.47 -3.92 11.46
CA ARG A 141 10.72 -3.19 12.48
C ARG A 141 9.24 -3.14 12.09
N VAL A 142 8.36 -3.49 13.03
CA VAL A 142 6.91 -3.30 12.88
C VAL A 142 6.37 -2.60 14.13
N GLY A 143 6.54 -1.29 14.14
CA GLY A 143 6.15 -0.40 15.22
C GLY A 143 7.09 -0.43 16.42
N PHE A 144 6.61 0.22 17.48
CA PHE A 144 7.32 0.44 18.72
C PHE A 144 6.54 -0.17 19.89
N ASP A 145 7.26 -0.54 20.96
CA ASP A 145 6.63 -0.86 22.24
C ASP A 145 6.25 0.42 23.02
N GLN A 146 5.65 0.24 24.19
CA GLN A 146 5.22 1.36 25.05
C GLN A 146 6.38 2.23 25.57
N ASN A 147 7.60 1.69 25.60
CA ASN A 147 8.81 2.41 26.01
C ASN A 147 9.50 3.11 24.82
N GLY A 148 8.95 2.98 23.61
CA GLY A 148 9.55 3.49 22.38
C GLY A 148 10.66 2.61 21.80
N SER A 149 10.85 1.39 22.32
CA SER A 149 11.79 0.43 21.76
C SER A 149 11.24 -0.19 20.48
N TRP A 150 12.14 -0.60 19.58
CA TRP A 150 11.73 -1.18 18.30
C TRP A 150 11.16 -2.59 18.49
N ARG A 151 10.00 -2.86 17.89
CA ARG A 151 9.48 -4.23 17.76
C ARG A 151 10.07 -4.85 16.49
N LEU A 152 11.05 -5.73 16.67
CA LEU A 152 11.78 -6.37 15.57
C LEU A 152 11.28 -7.80 15.35
N PHE A 153 10.95 -8.13 14.10
CA PHE A 153 10.44 -9.45 13.72
C PHE A 153 11.34 -10.09 12.67
N ALA A 154 11.69 -11.36 12.88
CA ALA A 154 12.55 -12.09 11.97
C ALA A 154 11.85 -12.42 10.65
N LEU A 155 12.44 -11.94 9.57
CA LEU A 155 12.00 -12.29 8.22
C LEU A 155 12.31 -13.75 7.93
N ARG A 156 11.47 -14.38 7.11
CA ARG A 156 11.74 -15.72 6.61
C ARG A 156 13.09 -15.77 5.92
N LYS A 157 13.76 -16.91 6.08
CA LYS A 157 15.12 -17.11 5.54
C LYS A 157 15.12 -17.15 4.01
N ASP A 158 13.98 -17.41 3.38
CA ASP A 158 13.73 -17.38 1.94
C ASP A 158 12.99 -16.11 1.46
N PHE A 159 12.75 -15.14 2.34
CA PHE A 159 12.13 -13.87 1.94
C PHE A 159 13.14 -12.96 1.24
N ILE A 160 12.72 -12.37 0.13
CA ILE A 160 13.42 -11.28 -0.56
C ILE A 160 12.36 -10.21 -0.82
N PRO A 161 12.61 -8.91 -0.53
CA PRO A 161 11.68 -7.83 -0.84
C PRO A 161 11.22 -7.84 -2.29
N ALA A 162 9.99 -7.41 -2.54
CA ALA A 162 9.47 -7.31 -3.89
C ALA A 162 10.23 -6.25 -4.69
N GLN A 163 10.56 -6.57 -5.95
CA GLN A 163 11.01 -5.55 -6.90
C GLN A 163 9.81 -4.67 -7.26
N LYS A 164 9.94 -3.35 -7.06
CA LYS A 164 8.86 -2.40 -7.31
C LYS A 164 9.25 -1.44 -8.42
N LEU A 165 8.33 -1.25 -9.37
CA LEU A 165 8.40 -0.18 -10.36
C LEU A 165 7.32 0.83 -10.02
N LEU A 166 7.72 2.11 -9.95
CA LEU A 166 6.82 3.21 -9.63
C LEU A 166 5.82 3.41 -10.77
N ALA A 167 4.52 3.26 -10.49
CA ALA A 167 3.45 3.53 -11.45
C ALA A 167 2.79 4.90 -11.22
N GLU A 168 2.75 5.35 -9.97
CA GLU A 168 2.04 6.54 -9.48
C GLU A 168 2.87 7.15 -8.33
N ASP A 169 2.79 8.47 -8.12
CA ASP A 169 3.20 9.10 -6.87
C ASP A 169 2.17 10.16 -6.44
N ASP A 170 2.25 11.41 -6.93
CA ASP A 170 1.36 12.50 -6.49
C ASP A 170 0.28 12.84 -7.52
N ILE A 171 0.66 13.15 -8.76
CA ILE A 171 -0.27 13.51 -9.82
C ILE A 171 -0.45 12.33 -10.78
N THR A 172 -1.64 11.74 -10.76
CA THR A 172 -1.97 10.58 -11.57
C THR A 172 -3.15 10.85 -12.50
N VAL A 173 -3.02 10.45 -13.75
CA VAL A 173 -4.16 10.27 -14.67
C VAL A 173 -4.56 8.80 -14.68
N SER A 174 -5.86 8.53 -14.69
CA SER A 174 -6.38 7.16 -14.75
C SER A 174 -7.55 7.04 -15.70
N THR A 175 -7.74 5.83 -16.23
CA THR A 175 -8.88 5.48 -17.06
C THR A 175 -9.43 4.12 -16.65
N VAL A 176 -10.71 3.90 -16.93
CA VAL A 176 -11.39 2.61 -16.71
C VAL A 176 -11.86 2.12 -18.07
N ALA A 177 -11.36 0.97 -18.48
CA ALA A 177 -11.60 0.38 -19.78
C ALA A 177 -12.35 -0.95 -19.64
N PRO A 178 -13.44 -1.17 -20.42
CA PRO A 178 -14.18 -2.43 -20.42
C PRO A 178 -13.30 -3.59 -20.87
N LEU A 179 -13.41 -4.73 -20.20
CA LEU A 179 -12.56 -5.89 -20.47
C LEU A 179 -12.65 -6.37 -21.93
N ARG A 180 -13.84 -6.28 -22.54
CA ARG A 180 -14.08 -6.69 -23.94
C ARG A 180 -13.28 -5.88 -24.98
N LEU A 181 -12.78 -4.69 -24.61
CA LEU A 181 -11.97 -3.84 -25.48
C LEU A 181 -10.46 -4.04 -25.25
N LEU A 182 -10.08 -4.88 -24.30
CA LEU A 182 -8.69 -5.06 -23.90
C LEU A 182 -8.15 -6.39 -24.43
N ASN A 183 -6.88 -6.36 -24.77
CA ASN A 183 -6.08 -7.58 -24.97
C ASN A 183 -5.78 -8.23 -23.61
N GLU A 184 -4.98 -9.31 -23.60
CA GLU A 184 -4.54 -10.01 -22.38
C GLU A 184 -3.99 -9.06 -21.28
N ILE A 185 -4.72 -8.94 -20.16
CA ILE A 185 -4.36 -8.10 -19.00
C ILE A 185 -3.83 -8.90 -17.80
N GLY A 186 -3.74 -10.23 -17.94
CA GLY A 186 -3.32 -11.15 -16.90
C GLY A 186 -4.46 -11.55 -15.94
N PRO A 187 -4.16 -12.48 -15.01
CA PRO A 187 -5.16 -12.96 -14.07
C PRO A 187 -5.56 -11.87 -13.08
N GLY A 188 -6.80 -11.91 -12.58
CA GLY A 188 -7.29 -11.05 -11.53
C GLY A 188 -8.81 -11.11 -11.43
N ASN A 189 -9.34 -10.63 -10.30
CA ASN A 189 -10.78 -10.60 -10.04
C ASN A 189 -11.43 -9.36 -10.65
N PHE A 190 -11.18 -9.11 -11.93
CA PHE A 190 -11.81 -8.03 -12.68
C PHE A 190 -13.28 -8.40 -12.98
N LYS A 191 -14.17 -7.41 -12.94
CA LYS A 191 -15.59 -7.58 -13.30
C LYS A 191 -15.86 -7.04 -14.71
N GLU A 192 -16.50 -5.90 -14.84
CA GLU A 192 -16.85 -5.32 -16.15
C GLU A 192 -15.64 -4.64 -16.81
N SER A 193 -14.78 -4.01 -16.01
CA SER A 193 -13.69 -3.17 -16.48
C SER A 193 -12.39 -3.35 -15.69
N ALA A 194 -11.29 -2.85 -16.24
CA ALA A 194 -10.02 -2.69 -15.56
C ALA A 194 -9.61 -1.21 -15.49
N LYS A 195 -9.00 -0.81 -14.36
CA LYS A 195 -8.44 0.53 -14.17
C LYS A 195 -6.96 0.54 -14.57
N PHE A 196 -6.56 1.57 -15.30
CA PHE A 196 -5.18 1.85 -15.67
C PHE A 196 -4.78 3.23 -15.19
N VAL A 197 -3.50 3.38 -14.87
CA VAL A 197 -2.92 4.57 -14.26
C VAL A 197 -1.66 4.98 -15.01
N HIS A 198 -1.38 6.28 -14.99
CA HIS A 198 -0.13 6.83 -15.47
C HIS A 198 0.27 8.01 -14.59
N ASN A 199 1.51 8.00 -14.12
CA ASN A 199 2.09 9.15 -13.43
C ASN A 199 2.30 10.29 -14.43
N CYS A 200 1.68 11.44 -14.18
CA CYS A 200 1.80 12.64 -15.02
C CYS A 200 3.18 13.32 -14.89
N GLU A 201 3.94 12.98 -13.85
CA GLU A 201 5.16 13.66 -13.45
C GLU A 201 6.41 12.93 -13.94
N TYR A 202 7.37 13.69 -14.47
CA TYR A 202 8.72 13.20 -14.79
C TYR A 202 9.67 13.25 -13.58
N ARG A 203 9.50 14.27 -12.73
CA ARG A 203 10.22 14.43 -11.45
C ARG A 203 9.22 14.60 -10.31
N LEU A 204 9.55 14.03 -9.15
CA LEU A 204 8.70 13.97 -7.97
C LEU A 204 9.21 14.96 -6.93
N PHE A 205 8.35 15.84 -6.43
CA PHE A 205 8.76 16.90 -5.49
C PHE A 205 8.81 16.40 -4.04
N GLN A 206 9.83 15.60 -3.74
CA GLN A 206 9.97 14.89 -2.47
C GLN A 206 10.20 15.83 -1.28
N ARG A 207 9.65 15.44 -0.12
CA ARG A 207 9.96 16.03 1.19
C ARG A 207 10.69 14.99 2.05
N PRO A 208 12.02 15.02 2.12
CA PRO A 208 12.79 14.00 2.81
C PRO A 208 12.89 14.27 4.32
N ASP A 209 11.81 13.99 5.05
CA ASP A 209 11.72 14.26 6.50
C ASP A 209 12.81 13.50 7.30
N ASP A 210 13.18 12.29 6.88
CA ASP A 210 14.14 11.45 7.60
C ASP A 210 15.61 11.71 7.22
N ALA A 211 15.88 12.43 6.12
CA ALA A 211 17.23 12.68 5.61
C ALA A 211 18.08 13.60 6.51
N ILE A 212 17.44 14.30 7.45
CA ILE A 212 18.15 15.05 8.50
C ILE A 212 19.02 14.11 9.37
N HIS A 213 18.66 12.83 9.45
CA HIS A 213 19.44 11.78 10.09
C HIS A 213 20.43 11.19 9.11
N ARG A 214 21.70 11.60 9.22
CA ARG A 214 22.82 11.16 8.36
C ARG A 214 22.83 9.63 8.16
N GLY A 215 22.88 9.20 6.91
CA GLY A 215 22.96 7.80 6.50
C GLY A 215 21.65 7.01 6.58
N PHE A 216 20.58 7.62 7.08
CA PHE A 216 19.30 6.95 7.24
C PHE A 216 18.54 6.88 5.91
N ASP A 217 18.28 8.03 5.28
CA ASP A 217 17.65 8.09 3.97
C ASP A 217 18.69 8.04 2.84
N LYS A 218 19.10 6.80 2.52
CA LYS A 218 20.12 6.52 1.51
C LYS A 218 19.72 7.00 0.11
N GLN A 219 18.42 6.96 -0.20
CA GLN A 219 17.93 7.39 -1.51
C GLN A 219 18.01 8.91 -1.63
N THR A 220 17.59 9.66 -0.62
CA THR A 220 17.73 11.12 -0.62
C THR A 220 19.19 11.56 -0.68
N GLU A 221 20.08 10.94 0.12
CA GLU A 221 21.50 11.31 0.08
C GLU A 221 22.15 11.04 -1.28
N LYS A 222 21.82 9.89 -1.88
CA LYS A 222 22.25 9.55 -3.25
C LYS A 222 21.69 10.54 -4.27
N ASP A 223 20.43 10.93 -4.14
CA ASP A 223 19.80 11.87 -5.06
C ASP A 223 20.42 13.26 -4.92
N LEU A 224 20.50 13.83 -3.72
CA LEU A 224 21.07 15.16 -3.47
C LEU A 224 22.54 15.25 -3.91
N ALA A 225 23.31 14.17 -3.78
CA ALA A 225 24.71 14.13 -4.23
C ALA A 225 24.89 14.20 -5.76
N ARG A 226 23.83 13.99 -6.55
CA ARG A 226 23.90 14.01 -8.01
C ARG A 226 23.81 15.43 -8.59
N PRO A 227 24.46 15.68 -9.74
CA PRO A 227 24.26 16.93 -10.48
C PRO A 227 22.89 16.98 -11.16
N GLY A 228 22.43 18.20 -11.51
CA GLY A 228 21.20 18.41 -12.31
C GLY A 228 19.88 18.39 -11.53
N ASN A 229 19.97 18.45 -10.19
CA ASN A 229 18.81 18.54 -9.31
C ASN A 229 18.27 19.96 -9.20
N PHE A 230 16.95 20.06 -9.04
CA PHE A 230 16.33 21.26 -8.49
C PHE A 230 16.13 21.03 -6.99
N ILE A 231 16.66 21.93 -6.17
CA ILE A 231 16.69 21.80 -4.71
C ILE A 231 16.10 23.07 -4.11
N SER A 232 15.31 22.93 -3.05
CA SER A 232 14.68 24.03 -2.34
C SER A 232 14.67 23.78 -0.83
N ASN A 233 14.76 24.84 -0.04
CA ASN A 233 14.72 24.78 1.42
C ASN A 233 15.87 23.97 2.07
N PHE A 234 17.05 24.00 1.46
CA PHE A 234 18.32 23.58 2.08
C PHE A 234 19.23 24.79 2.29
N GLU A 235 20.15 24.70 3.25
CA GLU A 235 21.23 25.69 3.39
C GLU A 235 22.19 25.58 2.21
N CYS A 236 22.63 26.74 1.71
CA CYS A 236 23.71 26.82 0.74
C CYS A 236 25.04 26.80 1.50
N LEU A 237 25.69 25.64 1.51
CA LEU A 237 26.95 25.44 2.23
C LEU A 237 28.13 25.73 1.31
N GLU A 238 29.24 26.18 1.89
CA GLU A 238 30.47 26.54 1.17
C GLU A 238 31.67 25.67 1.60
N GLN A 239 32.84 25.92 1.02
CA GLN A 239 34.06 25.16 1.29
C GLN A 239 34.37 25.01 2.79
N ASN A 240 34.25 26.08 3.58
CA ASN A 240 34.56 26.05 5.02
C ASN A 240 33.61 25.11 5.78
N ASP A 241 32.33 25.09 5.41
CA ASP A 241 31.35 24.16 5.99
C ASP A 241 31.69 22.70 5.63
N ALA A 242 32.17 22.46 4.41
CA ALA A 242 32.63 21.14 3.99
C ALA A 242 33.84 20.68 4.81
N VAL A 243 34.87 21.54 4.95
CA VAL A 243 36.06 21.25 5.75
C VAL A 243 35.69 20.98 7.21
N GLU A 244 34.78 21.76 7.79
CA GLU A 244 34.29 21.54 9.16
C GLU A 244 33.54 20.21 9.29
N GLN A 245 32.69 19.86 8.31
CA GLN A 245 31.98 18.58 8.32
C GLN A 245 32.95 17.39 8.22
N VAL A 246 33.96 17.46 7.35
CA VAL A 246 34.99 16.41 7.19
C VAL A 246 35.82 16.26 8.48
N ALA A 247 36.19 17.37 9.12
CA ALA A 247 36.94 17.36 10.38
C ALA A 247 36.18 16.66 11.53
N LYS A 248 34.85 16.65 11.49
CA LYS A 248 33.99 15.92 12.44
C LYS A 248 33.83 14.45 12.03
N THR A 249 34.93 13.69 12.03
CA THR A 249 35.05 12.31 11.50
C THR A 249 33.90 11.38 11.90
N LEU A 250 33.55 11.31 13.19
CA LEU A 250 32.48 10.42 13.68
C LEU A 250 31.09 10.76 13.12
N THR A 251 30.81 12.03 12.85
CA THR A 251 29.54 12.43 12.23
C THR A 251 29.59 12.33 10.71
N PHE A 252 30.76 12.57 10.13
CA PHE A 252 31.00 12.45 8.70
C PHE A 252 30.83 11.01 8.22
N GLU A 253 31.35 10.04 8.96
CA GLU A 253 31.21 8.60 8.67
C GLU A 253 29.77 8.09 8.73
N LYS A 254 28.84 8.86 9.29
CA LYS A 254 27.42 8.49 9.30
C LYS A 254 26.74 8.76 7.96
N TYR A 255 27.25 9.67 7.12
CA TYR A 255 26.70 9.86 5.78
C TYR A 255 26.98 8.64 4.90
N THR A 256 26.11 8.42 3.92
CA THR A 256 26.36 7.47 2.82
C THR A 256 27.53 7.94 1.95
N ASP A 257 28.14 6.99 1.23
CA ASP A 257 29.27 7.26 0.33
C ASP A 257 28.99 8.41 -0.66
N PRO A 258 27.84 8.48 -1.36
CA PRO A 258 27.58 9.58 -2.29
C PRO A 258 27.61 10.97 -1.64
N MET A 259 27.05 11.10 -0.44
CA MET A 259 27.05 12.38 0.28
C MET A 259 28.44 12.72 0.82
N ARG A 260 29.18 11.72 1.29
CA ARG A 260 30.60 11.91 1.70
C ARG A 260 31.46 12.37 0.55
N GLU A 261 31.31 11.77 -0.63
CA GLU A 261 32.02 12.17 -1.84
C GLU A 261 31.68 13.60 -2.27
N LEU A 262 30.41 14.01 -2.19
CA LEU A 262 30.01 15.40 -2.46
C LEU A 262 30.69 16.38 -1.50
N ILE A 263 30.66 16.09 -0.20
CA ILE A 263 31.24 16.96 0.83
C ILE A 263 32.77 17.04 0.68
N LEU A 264 33.46 15.92 0.46
CA LEU A 264 34.91 15.91 0.19
C LEU A 264 35.24 16.69 -1.08
N SER A 265 34.46 16.54 -2.14
CA SER A 265 34.66 17.32 -3.36
C SER A 265 34.48 18.82 -3.12
N ALA A 266 33.54 19.21 -2.26
CA ALA A 266 33.32 20.61 -1.90
C ALA A 266 34.45 21.18 -1.02
N SER A 267 35.09 20.39 -0.15
CA SER A 267 36.21 20.85 0.68
C SER A 267 37.45 21.20 -0.12
N ASP A 268 37.64 20.57 -1.29
CA ASP A 268 38.82 20.76 -2.15
C ASP A 268 38.62 21.85 -3.23
N LYS A 269 37.43 22.47 -3.30
CA LYS A 269 37.06 23.48 -4.31
C LYS A 269 36.91 24.86 -3.68
N VAL A 270 36.89 25.90 -4.51
CA VAL A 270 36.74 27.30 -4.08
C VAL A 270 35.66 28.00 -4.92
N GLY A 271 35.01 29.03 -4.36
CA GLY A 271 33.99 29.83 -5.03
C GLY A 271 32.70 29.05 -5.30
N GLU A 272 31.98 29.38 -6.36
CA GLU A 272 30.70 28.72 -6.71
C GLU A 272 30.84 27.20 -6.87
N ALA A 273 32.02 26.72 -7.26
CA ALA A 273 32.27 25.29 -7.43
C ALA A 273 32.32 24.50 -6.10
N SER A 274 32.50 25.17 -4.96
CA SER A 274 32.43 24.54 -3.62
C SER A 274 31.05 24.59 -3.00
N GLN A 275 30.07 25.25 -3.63
CA GLN A 275 28.72 25.32 -3.11
C GLN A 275 28.04 23.95 -3.19
N PHE A 276 27.41 23.55 -2.09
CA PHE A 276 26.70 22.28 -2.00
C PHE A 276 25.55 22.35 -1.00
N VAL A 277 24.73 21.31 -0.98
CA VAL A 277 23.73 21.08 0.06
C VAL A 277 24.02 19.75 0.74
N SER A 278 23.61 19.62 2.01
CA SER A 278 23.68 18.36 2.74
C SER A 278 22.30 17.93 3.20
N SER A 279 22.06 16.61 3.21
CA SER A 279 20.84 16.00 3.76
C SER A 279 20.56 16.44 5.20
N ALA A 280 21.60 16.69 5.99
CA ALA A 280 21.50 17.09 7.39
C ALA A 280 21.37 18.61 7.62
N ASN A 281 21.36 19.42 6.55
CA ASN A 281 21.34 20.88 6.65
C ASN A 281 20.15 21.51 5.87
N PRO A 282 18.90 21.27 6.31
CA PRO A 282 17.76 22.05 5.82
C PRO A 282 17.94 23.54 6.11
N ARG A 283 17.30 24.39 5.30
CA ARG A 283 17.31 25.85 5.48
C ARG A 283 16.85 26.25 6.88
N ILE A 284 17.53 27.20 7.48
CA ILE A 284 17.16 27.83 8.75
C ILE A 284 16.08 28.89 8.50
N VAL A 285 14.95 28.74 9.18
CA VAL A 285 13.83 29.69 9.20
C VAL A 285 13.53 29.98 10.67
N ASP A 286 13.54 31.26 11.06
CA ASP A 286 13.36 31.71 12.44
C ASP A 286 14.28 30.99 13.45
N GLY A 287 15.55 30.79 13.04
CA GLY A 287 16.59 30.17 13.87
C GLY A 287 16.48 28.65 14.01
N LYS A 288 15.58 27.97 13.28
CA LYS A 288 15.43 26.50 13.31
C LYS A 288 15.46 25.91 11.90
N PRO A 289 15.98 24.67 11.73
CA PRO A 289 15.84 23.95 10.47
C PRO A 289 14.38 23.82 10.06
N THR A 290 14.09 24.14 8.81
CA THR A 290 12.76 23.99 8.22
C THR A 290 12.31 22.53 8.24
N LYS A 291 11.02 22.31 8.49
CA LYS A 291 10.38 20.98 8.39
C LYS A 291 9.88 20.66 6.97
N ASN A 292 10.27 21.47 5.98
CA ASN A 292 9.88 21.28 4.58
C ASN A 292 11.08 21.39 3.62
N PRO A 293 12.17 20.63 3.82
CA PRO A 293 13.22 20.49 2.81
C PRO A 293 12.62 19.86 1.54
N ARG A 294 13.07 20.25 0.35
CA ARG A 294 12.50 19.78 -0.92
C ARG A 294 13.54 19.58 -2.00
N TYR A 295 13.32 18.56 -2.85
CA TYR A 295 14.06 18.40 -4.09
C TYR A 295 13.19 17.71 -5.15
N LEU A 296 13.48 17.94 -6.43
CA LEU A 296 12.85 17.22 -7.54
C LEU A 296 13.62 15.93 -7.84
N GLN A 297 13.16 14.82 -7.27
CA GLN A 297 13.67 13.48 -7.54
C GLN A 297 13.31 13.09 -8.99
N THR A 298 14.31 12.78 -9.81
CA THR A 298 14.00 12.15 -11.11
C THR A 298 13.47 10.74 -10.86
N ARG A 299 12.39 10.38 -11.56
CA ARG A 299 11.70 9.11 -11.41
C ARG A 299 12.68 7.91 -11.36
N PRO A 300 12.66 7.09 -10.29
CA PRO A 300 13.66 6.03 -10.09
C PRO A 300 13.73 4.99 -11.23
N ASP A 301 12.60 4.72 -11.88
CA ASP A 301 12.53 3.79 -13.01
C ASP A 301 13.37 4.24 -14.23
N LEU A 302 13.63 5.53 -14.37
CA LEU A 302 14.48 6.07 -15.43
C LEU A 302 15.98 5.84 -15.17
N PHE A 303 16.37 5.70 -13.90
CA PHE A 303 17.75 5.37 -13.52
C PHE A 303 18.02 3.86 -13.51
N ASP A 304 16.99 3.03 -13.59
CA ASP A 304 17.10 1.58 -13.66
C ASP A 304 16.30 1.00 -14.84
N PRO A 305 16.67 1.37 -16.09
CA PRO A 305 15.99 0.88 -17.30
C PRO A 305 16.11 -0.64 -17.44
N LYS A 306 17.15 -1.26 -16.84
CA LYS A 306 17.34 -2.71 -16.83
C LYS A 306 16.22 -3.40 -16.06
N SER A 307 15.90 -2.94 -14.85
CA SER A 307 14.79 -3.53 -14.07
C SER A 307 13.44 -3.33 -14.75
N VAL A 308 13.23 -2.19 -15.41
CA VAL A 308 12.02 -1.95 -16.23
C VAL A 308 11.93 -2.97 -17.36
N TYR A 309 13.00 -3.13 -18.14
CA TYR A 309 13.07 -4.09 -19.24
C TYR A 309 12.84 -5.53 -18.78
N LEU A 310 13.49 -5.95 -17.69
CA LEU A 310 13.33 -7.30 -17.13
C LEU A 310 11.91 -7.55 -16.64
N SER A 311 11.27 -6.57 -16.01
CA SER A 311 9.89 -6.68 -15.53
C SER A 311 8.89 -6.79 -16.67
N LEU A 312 9.07 -5.99 -17.72
CA LEU A 312 8.23 -6.03 -18.92
C LEU A 312 8.40 -7.35 -19.67
N SER A 313 9.65 -7.78 -19.90
CA SER A 313 9.96 -9.04 -20.58
C SER A 313 9.47 -10.25 -19.79
N GLY A 314 9.69 -10.27 -18.48
CA GLY A 314 9.19 -11.34 -17.60
C GLY A 314 7.67 -11.44 -17.60
N THR A 315 6.97 -10.29 -17.55
CA THR A 315 5.49 -10.26 -17.62
C THR A 315 4.99 -10.72 -18.99
N ARG A 316 5.62 -10.27 -20.07
CA ARG A 316 5.32 -10.71 -21.44
C ARG A 316 5.43 -12.23 -21.58
N LEU A 317 6.55 -12.81 -21.14
CA LEU A 317 6.78 -14.26 -21.18
C LEU A 317 5.77 -15.02 -20.32
N ARG A 318 5.52 -14.57 -19.08
CA ARG A 318 4.55 -15.20 -18.17
C ARG A 318 3.14 -15.22 -18.75
N ARG A 319 2.74 -14.15 -19.42
CA ARG A 319 1.40 -13.99 -20.03
C ARG A 319 1.33 -14.44 -21.49
N LYS A 320 2.43 -14.92 -22.07
CA LYS A 320 2.53 -15.32 -23.48
C LYS A 320 2.06 -14.21 -24.44
N ILE A 321 2.36 -12.96 -24.12
CA ILE A 321 1.97 -11.80 -24.93
C ILE A 321 2.91 -11.69 -26.14
N ASP A 322 2.34 -11.50 -27.33
CA ASP A 322 3.15 -11.29 -28.54
C ASP A 322 3.99 -10.00 -28.45
N HIS A 323 5.16 -10.00 -29.09
CA HIS A 323 6.09 -8.88 -29.09
C HIS A 323 5.53 -7.58 -29.71
N GLN A 324 4.58 -7.69 -30.65
CA GLN A 324 3.88 -6.55 -31.27
C GLN A 324 2.86 -5.92 -30.32
N ASN A 325 2.41 -6.66 -29.30
CA ASN A 325 1.44 -6.20 -28.33
C ASN A 325 2.11 -5.56 -27.11
N SER A 326 1.50 -4.49 -26.62
CA SER A 326 1.88 -3.85 -25.35
C SER A 326 1.48 -4.71 -24.16
N VAL A 327 2.31 -4.70 -23.12
CA VAL A 327 1.98 -5.34 -21.84
C VAL A 327 1.16 -4.36 -21.01
N LEU A 328 -0.10 -4.71 -20.74
CA LEU A 328 -1.00 -3.90 -19.94
C LEU A 328 -0.87 -4.23 -18.44
N TYR A 329 -0.79 -3.21 -17.59
CA TYR A 329 -0.71 -3.35 -16.13
C TYR A 329 -1.95 -2.73 -15.47
N PRO A 330 -3.06 -3.50 -15.34
CA PRO A 330 -4.23 -3.02 -14.64
C PRO A 330 -3.95 -2.91 -13.13
N VAL A 331 -4.59 -1.93 -12.47
CA VAL A 331 -4.64 -1.85 -11.00
C VAL A 331 -5.33 -3.09 -10.48
N ARG A 332 -4.68 -3.89 -9.62
CA ARG A 332 -5.24 -5.14 -9.06
C ARG A 332 -5.87 -4.96 -7.69
N SER A 333 -5.47 -3.96 -6.92
CA SER A 333 -5.95 -3.73 -5.57
C SER A 333 -5.78 -2.26 -5.20
N VAL A 334 -6.78 -1.71 -4.52
CA VAL A 334 -6.78 -0.32 -4.04
C VAL A 334 -6.58 -0.33 -2.52
N LEU A 335 -5.52 0.33 -2.08
CA LEU A 335 -4.94 0.17 -0.74
C LEU A 335 -4.76 1.54 -0.05
N PRO A 336 -5.83 2.31 0.16
CA PRO A 336 -5.73 3.64 0.73
C PRO A 336 -5.11 3.59 2.13
N GLY A 337 -4.17 4.50 2.40
CA GLY A 337 -3.50 4.59 3.69
C GLY A 337 -4.10 5.68 4.56
N ARG A 338 -4.52 5.34 5.77
CA ARG A 338 -5.10 6.26 6.75
C ARG A 338 -4.08 6.69 7.79
N ARG A 339 -4.07 7.97 8.16
CA ARG A 339 -3.22 8.47 9.25
C ARG A 339 -4.04 8.48 10.53
N ASN A 340 -3.64 7.66 11.49
CA ASN A 340 -4.27 7.57 12.79
C ASN A 340 -3.43 8.26 13.87
N ASN A 341 -4.10 8.71 14.93
CA ASN A 341 -3.46 9.32 16.11
C ASN A 341 -4.21 8.95 17.40
N PRO A 342 -3.51 8.81 18.54
CA PRO A 342 -4.13 8.76 19.85
C PRO A 342 -4.69 10.13 20.24
N ALA A 343 -5.32 10.21 21.41
CA ALA A 343 -5.58 11.51 22.03
C ALA A 343 -4.24 12.19 22.39
N GLU A 344 -4.09 13.48 22.07
CA GLU A 344 -2.88 14.27 22.36
C GLU A 344 -3.23 15.58 23.11
N ASP A 345 -2.22 16.23 23.67
CA ASP A 345 -2.31 17.55 24.33
C ASP A 345 -3.39 17.67 25.42
N GLY A 346 -3.54 16.63 26.24
CA GLY A 346 -4.55 16.58 27.30
C GLY A 346 -5.99 16.56 26.77
N GLY A 347 -6.20 16.02 25.57
CA GLY A 347 -7.52 15.85 24.94
C GLY A 347 -7.89 16.94 23.93
N LYS A 348 -6.99 17.89 23.63
CA LYS A 348 -7.24 18.91 22.58
C LYS A 348 -7.31 18.31 21.19
N VAL A 349 -6.49 17.29 20.92
CA VAL A 349 -6.58 16.50 19.70
C VAL A 349 -7.35 15.23 20.03
N ARG A 350 -8.56 15.12 19.50
CA ARG A 350 -9.39 13.91 19.64
C ARG A 350 -8.72 12.71 18.93
N PRO A 351 -8.85 11.49 19.47
CA PRO A 351 -8.29 10.29 18.87
C PRO A 351 -8.94 9.97 17.51
N LEU A 352 -8.15 9.37 16.62
CA LEU A 352 -8.55 8.77 15.35
C LEU A 352 -7.80 7.44 15.18
N CYS A 353 -7.96 6.52 16.13
CA CYS A 353 -7.18 5.28 16.22
C CYS A 353 -8.04 4.02 16.32
N CYS A 354 -9.32 4.07 15.91
CA CYS A 354 -10.24 2.93 15.91
C CYS A 354 -9.98 1.86 14.83
N PHE A 355 -9.10 2.11 13.85
CA PHE A 355 -8.75 1.14 12.80
C PHE A 355 -7.69 0.14 13.26
N ALA A 356 -7.90 -1.13 12.95
CA ALA A 356 -6.93 -2.21 12.98
C ALA A 356 -5.81 -1.98 11.92
N PRO A 357 -4.79 -2.86 11.79
CA PRO A 357 -3.73 -2.68 10.81
C PRO A 357 -4.26 -2.57 9.36
N ILE A 358 -5.29 -3.37 9.05
CA ILE A 358 -5.93 -3.44 7.74
C ILE A 358 -7.44 -3.62 7.96
N HIS A 359 -8.24 -2.77 7.34
CA HIS A 359 -9.69 -2.90 7.20
C HIS A 359 -10.06 -3.14 5.74
N TYR A 360 -11.12 -3.90 5.51
CA TYR A 360 -11.83 -3.94 4.24
C TYR A 360 -13.13 -3.15 4.38
N LEU A 361 -13.31 -2.13 3.55
CA LEU A 361 -14.53 -1.33 3.55
C LEU A 361 -15.35 -1.63 2.29
N GLU A 362 -16.64 -1.91 2.49
CA GLU A 362 -17.61 -1.94 1.40
C GLU A 362 -17.82 -0.51 0.86
N LEU A 363 -18.41 -0.37 -0.33
CA LEU A 363 -18.47 0.92 -1.01
C LEU A 363 -19.12 2.05 -0.18
N PRO A 364 -20.21 1.85 0.58
CA PRO A 364 -20.76 2.92 1.41
C PRO A 364 -19.76 3.46 2.42
N GLU A 365 -19.17 2.60 3.26
CA GLU A 365 -18.18 2.98 4.27
C GLU A 365 -16.92 3.58 3.64
N LEU A 366 -16.47 3.01 2.51
CA LEU A 366 -15.33 3.51 1.77
C LEU A 366 -15.57 4.93 1.26
N PHE A 367 -16.77 5.21 0.75
CA PHE A 367 -17.11 6.54 0.25
C PHE A 367 -17.31 7.56 1.38
N ILE A 368 -17.71 7.13 2.58
CA ILE A 368 -17.61 8.00 3.77
C ILE A 368 -16.16 8.42 4.00
N ASP A 369 -15.22 7.45 4.02
CA ASP A 369 -13.81 7.75 4.24
C ASP A 369 -13.23 8.65 3.13
N PHE A 370 -13.61 8.43 1.86
CA PHE A 370 -13.20 9.28 0.74
C PHE A 370 -13.79 10.68 0.76
N ILE A 371 -15.08 10.83 1.08
CA ILE A 371 -15.74 12.14 1.18
C ILE A 371 -15.09 12.99 2.26
N VAL A 372 -14.79 12.38 3.41
CA VAL A 372 -14.27 13.09 4.58
C VAL A 372 -12.76 13.28 4.49
N SER A 373 -12.01 12.25 4.07
CA SER A 373 -10.54 12.22 4.07
C SER A 373 -9.97 12.80 5.37
N VAL A 374 -10.33 12.16 6.48
CA VAL A 374 -10.13 12.71 7.82
C VAL A 374 -8.66 12.70 8.25
N THR A 375 -8.26 13.74 9.00
CA THR A 375 -6.89 13.90 9.51
C THR A 375 -6.90 14.55 10.89
N GLY A 376 -6.05 14.08 11.81
CA GLY A 376 -5.91 14.67 13.15
C GLY A 376 -5.09 15.96 13.20
N LYS A 377 -4.38 16.33 12.11
CA LYS A 377 -3.33 17.36 12.16
C LYS A 377 -3.75 18.82 12.00
N SER A 378 -5.04 19.10 11.84
CA SER A 378 -5.60 20.46 11.87
C SER A 378 -7.05 20.36 12.37
N PRO A 379 -7.28 20.24 13.68
CA PRO A 379 -8.62 20.04 14.23
C PRO A 379 -9.55 21.17 13.80
N SER A 380 -10.76 20.83 13.39
CA SER A 380 -11.83 21.81 13.23
C SER A 380 -12.38 22.21 14.61
N THR A 381 -13.19 23.27 14.69
CA THR A 381 -13.85 23.67 15.94
C THR A 381 -14.75 22.57 16.52
N THR A 382 -15.13 21.56 15.72
CA THR A 382 -16.05 20.48 16.08
C THR A 382 -15.39 19.09 16.15
N GLY A 383 -14.10 18.94 15.87
CA GLY A 383 -13.42 17.63 15.91
C GLY A 383 -12.24 17.52 14.94
N ALA A 384 -12.10 16.37 14.29
CA ALA A 384 -11.02 16.14 13.33
C ALA A 384 -11.02 17.13 12.14
N GLY A 385 -9.86 17.27 11.50
CA GLY A 385 -9.68 17.97 10.23
C GLY A 385 -10.08 17.09 9.03
N SER A 386 -10.27 17.72 7.86
CA SER A 386 -10.62 17.07 6.60
C SER A 386 -9.76 17.62 5.47
N GLU A 387 -9.18 16.73 4.66
CA GLU A 387 -8.50 17.08 3.40
C GLU A 387 -9.49 17.19 2.22
N GLY A 388 -10.79 17.06 2.51
CA GLY A 388 -11.89 17.05 1.55
C GLY A 388 -11.92 15.83 0.64
N ALA A 389 -12.89 15.77 -0.27
CA ALA A 389 -13.12 14.61 -1.12
C ALA A 389 -11.84 14.11 -1.79
N LEU A 390 -11.52 12.83 -1.59
CA LEU A 390 -10.36 12.14 -2.17
C LEU A 390 -9.01 12.83 -1.89
N THR A 391 -8.88 13.58 -0.79
CA THR A 391 -7.71 14.43 -0.47
C THR A 391 -7.44 15.55 -1.49
N LYS A 392 -8.44 15.91 -2.31
CA LYS A 392 -8.28 16.81 -3.46
C LYS A 392 -8.83 18.22 -3.23
N ALA A 393 -9.35 18.58 -2.05
CA ALA A 393 -9.95 19.91 -1.87
C ALA A 393 -9.03 21.09 -2.25
N PRO A 394 -7.72 21.09 -1.93
CA PRO A 394 -6.81 22.17 -2.36
C PRO A 394 -6.52 22.20 -3.86
N PHE A 395 -6.89 21.16 -4.60
CA PHE A 395 -6.50 20.92 -6.00
C PHE A 395 -7.70 20.77 -6.94
N ASN A 396 -8.92 20.93 -6.42
CA ASN A 396 -10.14 20.77 -7.20
C ASN A 396 -10.86 22.11 -7.34
N ALA A 397 -10.82 22.68 -8.54
CA ALA A 397 -11.47 23.94 -8.89
C ALA A 397 -12.94 23.78 -9.30
N ILE A 398 -13.48 22.55 -9.31
CA ILE A 398 -14.88 22.24 -9.59
C ILE A 398 -15.55 21.59 -8.37
N LEU A 399 -16.86 21.38 -8.45
CA LEU A 399 -17.60 20.73 -7.37
C LEU A 399 -17.07 19.30 -7.13
N PRO A 400 -16.74 18.92 -5.88
CA PRO A 400 -16.13 17.62 -5.57
C PRO A 400 -17.02 16.42 -5.90
N ILE A 401 -18.33 16.64 -6.02
CA ILE A 401 -19.29 15.58 -6.34
C ILE A 401 -19.06 14.94 -7.71
N HIS A 402 -18.52 15.68 -8.68
CA HIS A 402 -18.18 15.14 -10.00
C HIS A 402 -17.11 14.06 -9.92
N ASP A 403 -16.08 14.29 -9.10
CA ASP A 403 -15.00 13.33 -8.85
C ASP A 403 -15.53 12.11 -8.10
N LEU A 404 -16.40 12.31 -7.11
CA LEU A 404 -17.00 11.22 -6.33
C LEU A 404 -17.93 10.34 -7.20
N ASN A 405 -18.77 10.96 -8.04
CA ASN A 405 -19.62 10.24 -9.00
C ASN A 405 -18.76 9.36 -9.93
N ALA A 406 -17.68 9.91 -10.49
CA ALA A 406 -16.76 9.17 -11.35
C ALA A 406 -16.02 8.06 -10.59
N ALA A 407 -15.57 8.34 -9.37
CA ALA A 407 -14.92 7.34 -8.52
C ALA A 407 -15.87 6.17 -8.22
N LEU A 408 -17.14 6.43 -7.90
CA LEU A 408 -18.09 5.36 -7.57
C LEU A 408 -18.31 4.43 -8.76
N VAL A 409 -18.48 4.99 -9.96
CA VAL A 409 -18.55 4.20 -11.19
C VAL A 409 -17.27 3.40 -11.40
N SER A 410 -16.09 3.98 -11.15
CA SER A 410 -14.81 3.24 -11.25
C SER A 410 -14.79 2.00 -10.36
N TYR A 411 -15.24 2.10 -9.11
CA TYR A 411 -15.26 0.96 -8.19
C TYR A 411 -16.32 -0.07 -8.61
N ALA A 412 -17.52 0.39 -9.00
CA ALA A 412 -18.59 -0.49 -9.50
C ALA A 412 -18.14 -1.27 -10.75
N SER A 413 -17.65 -0.58 -11.78
CA SER A 413 -17.21 -1.22 -13.04
C SER A 413 -16.06 -2.19 -12.85
N THR A 414 -15.09 -1.87 -11.98
CA THR A 414 -13.95 -2.76 -11.76
C THR A 414 -14.28 -3.91 -10.80
N GLY A 415 -15.35 -3.79 -10.02
CA GLY A 415 -15.69 -4.70 -8.91
C GLY A 415 -14.62 -4.75 -7.83
N GLN A 416 -13.78 -3.72 -7.75
CA GLN A 416 -12.74 -3.63 -6.75
C GLN A 416 -13.34 -3.10 -5.46
N GLY A 417 -12.99 -3.71 -4.34
CA GLY A 417 -13.10 -3.07 -3.05
C GLY A 417 -11.78 -2.44 -2.63
N ALA A 418 -11.76 -1.79 -1.47
CA ALA A 418 -10.55 -1.17 -0.94
C ALA A 418 -10.20 -1.73 0.43
N PHE A 419 -8.89 -1.91 0.64
CA PHE A 419 -8.34 -2.27 1.93
C PHE A 419 -7.66 -1.05 2.54
N VAL A 420 -8.27 -0.46 3.55
CA VAL A 420 -7.74 0.70 4.27
C VAL A 420 -6.64 0.25 5.22
N THR A 421 -5.47 0.87 5.12
CA THR A 421 -4.27 0.47 5.87
C THR A 421 -3.84 1.54 6.85
N SER A 422 -3.48 1.15 8.07
CA SER A 422 -3.18 2.09 9.15
C SER A 422 -1.73 2.58 9.10
N ALA A 423 -1.54 3.89 9.25
CA ALA A 423 -0.26 4.55 9.45
C ALA A 423 -0.32 5.47 10.68
N GLY A 424 0.83 5.79 11.27
CA GLY A 424 0.94 6.56 12.50
C GLY A 424 0.75 5.67 13.72
N TYR A 425 -0.49 5.32 14.03
CA TYR A 425 -0.89 4.55 15.21
C TYR A 425 -1.95 3.49 14.92
N ILE A 426 -2.02 2.45 15.75
CA ILE A 426 -3.10 1.45 15.78
C ILE A 426 -3.57 1.30 17.23
N GLY A 427 -4.80 1.76 17.49
CA GLY A 427 -5.22 2.13 18.84
C GLY A 427 -4.28 3.16 19.49
N PRO A 428 -4.46 3.49 20.77
CA PRO A 428 -3.60 4.44 21.45
C PRO A 428 -2.22 3.87 21.86
N LYS A 429 -2.05 2.55 21.84
CA LYS A 429 -0.83 1.88 22.34
C LYS A 429 0.27 1.78 21.29
N TYR A 430 -0.06 1.36 20.07
CA TYR A 430 0.96 0.98 19.08
C TYR A 430 1.26 2.12 18.13
N LYS A 431 2.39 2.79 18.34
CA LYS A 431 3.00 3.64 17.31
C LYS A 431 3.58 2.76 16.21
N VAL A 432 3.15 2.94 14.98
CA VAL A 432 3.62 2.15 13.82
C VAL A 432 4.31 2.97 12.73
N ALA A 433 4.27 4.30 12.82
CA ALA A 433 4.82 5.19 11.80
C ALA A 433 4.35 4.75 10.38
N HIS A 434 5.26 4.33 9.51
CA HIS A 434 4.95 3.80 8.17
C HIS A 434 5.27 2.31 8.03
N ASP A 435 5.59 1.60 9.11
CA ASP A 435 6.07 0.22 9.05
C ASP A 435 5.00 -0.72 8.46
N VAL A 436 3.73 -0.51 8.81
CA VAL A 436 2.61 -1.23 8.19
C VAL A 436 2.48 -0.86 6.71
N SER A 437 2.61 0.42 6.35
CA SER A 437 2.51 0.89 4.96
C SER A 437 3.56 0.23 4.04
N LEU A 438 4.80 0.09 4.52
CA LEU A 438 5.88 -0.58 3.78
C LEU A 438 5.63 -2.08 3.58
N LEU A 439 4.88 -2.72 4.50
CA LEU A 439 4.52 -4.13 4.42
C LEU A 439 3.42 -4.44 3.41
N ILE A 440 2.53 -3.49 3.13
CA ILE A 440 1.35 -3.72 2.28
C ILE A 440 1.72 -4.28 0.89
N PRO A 441 2.66 -3.70 0.11
CA PRO A 441 3.04 -4.27 -1.18
C PRO A 441 3.60 -5.69 -1.06
N GLU A 442 4.27 -6.01 0.04
CA GLU A 442 4.87 -7.32 0.26
C GLU A 442 3.81 -8.39 0.54
N ILE A 443 2.74 -8.03 1.26
CA ILE A 443 1.58 -8.90 1.49
C ILE A 443 0.85 -9.14 0.17
N TRP A 444 0.46 -8.06 -0.53
CA TRP A 444 -0.39 -8.16 -1.73
C TRP A 444 0.31 -8.81 -2.92
N SER A 445 1.60 -8.55 -3.13
CA SER A 445 2.37 -9.19 -4.21
C SER A 445 2.55 -10.70 -4.02
N ARG A 446 2.35 -11.21 -2.80
CA ARG A 446 2.46 -12.62 -2.45
C ARG A 446 1.12 -13.32 -2.29
N LEU A 447 0.00 -12.62 -2.50
CA LEU A 447 -1.30 -13.26 -2.69
C LEU A 447 -1.29 -14.02 -4.00
N ARG A 448 -1.89 -15.21 -4.01
CA ARG A 448 -2.23 -15.92 -5.24
C ARG A 448 -3.36 -15.18 -5.94
N ASP A 449 -3.52 -15.46 -7.23
CA ASP A 449 -4.45 -14.72 -8.07
C ASP A 449 -5.91 -14.74 -7.59
N TYR A 450 -6.31 -15.76 -6.84
CA TYR A 450 -7.65 -15.89 -6.25
C TYR A 450 -7.75 -15.46 -4.77
N GLU A 451 -6.62 -15.15 -4.12
CA GLU A 451 -6.59 -14.87 -2.67
C GLU A 451 -6.87 -13.40 -2.34
N ASN A 452 -7.10 -12.54 -3.33
CA ASN A 452 -7.39 -11.11 -3.13
C ASN A 452 -8.88 -10.76 -3.20
N ASP A 453 -9.79 -11.74 -3.26
CA ASP A 453 -11.25 -11.52 -3.20
C ASP A 453 -11.70 -11.32 -1.73
N PRO A 454 -12.25 -10.14 -1.36
CA PRO A 454 -12.77 -9.90 -0.02
C PRO A 454 -13.86 -10.89 0.41
N ASN A 455 -14.74 -11.33 -0.49
CA ASN A 455 -15.82 -12.26 -0.14
C ASN A 455 -15.26 -13.64 0.22
N ASP A 456 -14.27 -14.11 -0.53
CA ASP A 456 -13.55 -15.33 -0.22
C ASP A 456 -12.80 -15.20 1.12
N MET A 457 -12.16 -14.06 1.36
CA MET A 457 -11.50 -13.77 2.65
C MET A 457 -12.47 -13.79 3.84
N ILE A 458 -13.68 -13.23 3.69
CA ILE A 458 -14.73 -13.29 4.71
C ILE A 458 -15.16 -14.74 4.94
N SER A 459 -15.47 -15.48 3.88
CA SER A 459 -15.92 -16.88 3.98
C SER A 459 -14.88 -17.80 4.64
N LYS A 460 -13.59 -17.49 4.45
CA LYS A 460 -12.46 -18.21 5.05
C LYS A 460 -12.06 -17.68 6.43
N GLY A 461 -12.74 -16.65 6.96
CA GLY A 461 -12.43 -16.06 8.27
C GLY A 461 -11.09 -15.33 8.32
N TYR A 462 -10.56 -14.89 7.18
CA TYR A 462 -9.43 -13.95 7.14
C TYR A 462 -9.88 -12.52 7.42
N LEU A 463 -11.11 -12.19 7.07
CA LEU A 463 -11.78 -10.95 7.45
C LEU A 463 -12.95 -11.25 8.36
N GLU A 464 -13.17 -10.40 9.36
CA GLU A 464 -14.36 -10.43 10.20
C GLU A 464 -15.05 -9.07 10.19
N LYS A 465 -16.39 -9.07 10.27
CA LYS A 465 -17.15 -7.82 10.42
C LYS A 465 -16.87 -7.26 11.80
N VAL A 466 -16.63 -5.95 11.89
CA VAL A 466 -16.46 -5.31 13.21
C VAL A 466 -17.74 -5.52 14.04
N PRO A 467 -17.64 -6.08 15.26
CA PRO A 467 -18.82 -6.40 16.05
C PRO A 467 -19.54 -5.13 16.53
N LYS A 468 -20.84 -5.25 16.81
CA LYS A 468 -21.58 -4.19 17.51
C LYS A 468 -21.04 -4.07 18.94
N LEU A 469 -20.61 -2.87 19.30
CA LEU A 469 -20.04 -2.58 20.61
C LEU A 469 -20.86 -1.50 21.33
N LYS A 470 -20.84 -1.55 22.66
CA LYS A 470 -21.46 -0.54 23.52
C LYS A 470 -20.42 0.13 24.40
N HIS A 471 -20.62 1.41 24.65
CA HIS A 471 -19.84 2.17 25.62
C HIS A 471 -20.77 3.05 26.46
N ASN A 472 -20.66 2.99 27.79
CA ASN A 472 -21.53 3.69 28.74
C ASN A 472 -23.04 3.51 28.46
N GLY A 473 -23.44 2.31 28.03
CA GLY A 473 -24.84 1.96 27.73
C GLY A 473 -25.34 2.38 26.34
N ALA A 474 -24.59 3.19 25.59
CA ALA A 474 -24.92 3.60 24.22
C ALA A 474 -24.26 2.67 23.19
N ASP A 475 -24.96 2.42 22.07
CA ASP A 475 -24.40 1.72 20.91
C ASP A 475 -23.34 2.59 20.21
N LEU A 476 -22.20 1.99 19.88
CA LEU A 476 -21.17 2.63 19.07
C LEU A 476 -21.47 2.44 17.57
N PRO A 477 -21.15 3.43 16.72
CA PRO A 477 -21.39 3.40 15.27
C PRO A 477 -20.35 2.52 14.55
N THR A 478 -20.24 1.26 14.96
CA THR A 478 -19.25 0.28 14.46
C THR A 478 -19.46 -0.10 12.99
N GLU A 479 -20.65 0.13 12.44
CA GLU A 479 -20.97 -0.09 11.03
C GLU A 479 -20.09 0.72 10.07
N TYR A 480 -19.53 1.84 10.52
CA TYR A 480 -18.61 2.68 9.72
C TYR A 480 -17.24 2.01 9.46
N LEU A 481 -16.90 0.94 10.18
CA LEU A 481 -15.59 0.29 10.10
C LEU A 481 -15.56 -0.94 9.20
N GLY A 482 -16.69 -1.37 8.64
CA GLY A 482 -16.76 -2.52 7.74
C GLY A 482 -16.19 -3.80 8.35
N TYR A 483 -15.14 -4.34 7.72
CA TYR A 483 -14.45 -5.56 8.13
C TYR A 483 -13.00 -5.27 8.50
N ARG A 484 -12.41 -6.11 9.34
CA ARG A 484 -10.98 -6.06 9.69
C ARG A 484 -10.31 -7.42 9.48
N ILE A 485 -8.98 -7.40 9.35
CA ILE A 485 -8.20 -8.64 9.34
C ILE A 485 -8.32 -9.40 10.65
N THR A 486 -8.16 -10.71 10.62
CA THR A 486 -8.15 -11.58 11.81
C THR A 486 -6.75 -12.11 12.10
N ARG A 487 -6.58 -12.78 13.24
CA ARG A 487 -5.38 -13.57 13.53
C ARG A 487 -5.08 -14.62 12.45
N ARG A 488 -6.12 -15.16 11.80
CA ARG A 488 -5.99 -16.12 10.69
C ARG A 488 -5.39 -15.46 9.45
N PHE A 489 -5.76 -14.22 9.14
CA PHE A 489 -5.13 -13.44 8.07
C PHE A 489 -3.64 -13.23 8.34
N ALA A 490 -3.29 -12.79 9.55
CA ALA A 490 -1.90 -12.60 9.95
C ALA A 490 -1.11 -13.89 9.75
N HIS A 491 -1.60 -14.99 10.30
CA HIS A 491 -0.98 -16.30 10.15
C HIS A 491 -0.77 -16.73 8.68
N GLU A 492 -1.79 -16.65 7.83
CA GLU A 492 -1.73 -17.12 6.44
C GLU A 492 -0.84 -16.23 5.54
N PHE A 493 -0.98 -14.91 5.64
CA PHE A 493 -0.36 -13.99 4.69
C PHE A 493 0.95 -13.38 5.21
N LEU A 494 1.03 -13.02 6.49
CA LEU A 494 2.32 -12.61 7.08
C LEU A 494 3.26 -13.81 7.23
N GLY A 495 2.75 -15.05 7.31
CA GLY A 495 3.58 -16.27 7.30
C GLY A 495 4.38 -16.47 6.00
N ARG A 496 4.14 -15.65 4.98
CA ARG A 496 4.91 -15.59 3.73
C ARG A 496 6.09 -14.61 3.80
N ILE A 497 6.14 -13.79 4.86
CA ILE A 497 7.13 -12.72 5.09
C ILE A 497 7.94 -13.00 6.35
N PHE A 498 7.27 -13.33 7.45
CA PHE A 498 7.84 -13.49 8.78
C PHE A 498 7.90 -14.96 9.22
N THR A 499 8.85 -15.24 10.09
CA THR A 499 9.01 -16.54 10.76
C THR A 499 7.94 -16.78 11.82
N ASP A 500 7.59 -15.72 12.56
CA ASP A 500 6.51 -15.69 13.54
C ASP A 500 5.45 -14.66 13.13
N PRO A 501 4.47 -15.04 12.30
CA PRO A 501 3.52 -14.09 11.74
C PRO A 501 2.47 -13.59 12.73
N ILE A 502 2.16 -14.35 13.78
CA ILE A 502 1.09 -14.00 14.73
C ILE A 502 1.57 -12.91 15.70
N SER A 503 2.85 -12.89 16.08
CA SER A 503 3.36 -11.88 17.00
C SER A 503 3.54 -10.49 16.37
N VAL A 504 3.56 -10.40 15.04
CA VAL A 504 3.64 -9.14 14.29
C VAL A 504 2.45 -8.25 14.65
N PHE A 505 1.24 -8.79 14.55
CA PHE A 505 -0.01 -8.13 14.92
C PHE A 505 -0.68 -8.89 16.09
N PRO A 506 -0.38 -8.53 17.35
CA PRO A 506 -1.03 -9.14 18.50
C PRO A 506 -2.53 -8.84 18.53
N GLU A 507 -3.27 -9.59 19.35
CA GLU A 507 -4.74 -9.55 19.38
C GLU A 507 -5.28 -8.14 19.66
N ASP A 508 -4.70 -7.41 20.61
CA ASP A 508 -5.09 -6.03 20.94
C ASP A 508 -4.70 -5.01 19.87
N MET A 509 -3.81 -5.36 18.94
CA MET A 509 -3.52 -4.54 17.75
C MET A 509 -4.54 -4.82 16.63
N ILE A 510 -4.95 -6.08 16.46
CA ILE A 510 -6.04 -6.47 15.54
C ILE A 510 -7.39 -5.95 16.03
N GLN A 511 -7.58 -5.92 17.34
CA GLN A 511 -8.78 -5.44 18.03
C GLN A 511 -8.46 -4.21 18.90
N PRO A 512 -8.31 -3.01 18.30
CA PRO A 512 -7.88 -1.80 19.03
C PRO A 512 -8.76 -1.43 20.23
N GLU A 513 -10.02 -1.85 20.25
CA GLU A 513 -10.96 -1.69 21.37
C GLU A 513 -10.49 -2.37 22.66
N LEU A 514 -9.58 -3.35 22.57
CA LEU A 514 -8.98 -4.02 23.73
C LEU A 514 -7.89 -3.19 24.40
N GLN A 515 -7.33 -2.19 23.71
CA GLN A 515 -6.26 -1.34 24.25
C GLN A 515 -6.81 -0.31 25.22
N ASP A 516 -7.88 0.39 24.81
CA ASP A 516 -8.55 1.44 25.56
C ASP A 516 -9.96 1.66 24.98
N LYS A 517 -10.99 1.26 25.73
CA LYS A 517 -12.38 1.34 25.27
C LYS A 517 -12.89 2.77 25.15
N GLU A 518 -12.40 3.69 25.97
CA GLU A 518 -12.84 5.09 25.99
C GLU A 518 -12.30 5.83 24.77
N GLN A 519 -10.99 5.73 24.51
CA GLN A 519 -10.41 6.33 23.30
C GLN A 519 -10.92 5.68 22.01
N TYR A 520 -11.21 4.37 22.03
CA TYR A 520 -11.84 3.71 20.88
C TYR A 520 -13.23 4.27 20.59
N ALA A 521 -14.07 4.42 21.62
CA ALA A 521 -15.41 5.00 21.51
C ALA A 521 -15.35 6.46 21.01
N ASP A 522 -14.49 7.29 21.60
CA ASP A 522 -14.32 8.68 21.17
C ASP A 522 -13.78 8.77 19.74
N SER A 523 -12.87 7.87 19.35
CA SER A 523 -12.35 7.82 17.98
C SER A 523 -13.43 7.52 16.95
N LEU A 524 -14.38 6.64 17.25
CA LEU A 524 -15.51 6.34 16.37
C LEU A 524 -16.48 7.51 16.28
N ASN A 525 -16.82 8.11 17.42
CA ASN A 525 -17.70 9.28 17.44
C ASN A 525 -17.08 10.46 16.70
N ASN A 526 -15.78 10.70 16.86
CA ASN A 526 -15.04 11.74 16.14
C ASN A 526 -15.07 11.52 14.62
N LEU A 527 -14.97 10.26 14.16
CA LEU A 527 -15.10 9.92 12.73
C LEU A 527 -16.50 10.31 12.20
N VAL A 528 -17.56 9.97 12.93
CA VAL A 528 -18.94 10.25 12.55
C VAL A 528 -19.25 11.75 12.61
N ASP A 529 -18.79 12.46 13.65
CA ASP A 529 -18.98 13.90 13.79
C ASP A 529 -18.28 14.69 12.67
N ALA A 530 -17.05 14.28 12.32
CA ALA A 530 -16.34 14.83 11.17
C ALA A 530 -17.12 14.56 9.87
N GLY A 531 -17.65 13.34 9.70
CA GLY A 531 -18.52 12.96 8.58
C GLY A 531 -19.75 13.84 8.44
N ARG A 532 -20.49 14.05 9.53
CA ARG A 532 -21.67 14.92 9.57
C ARG A 532 -21.32 16.35 9.16
N THR A 533 -20.23 16.88 9.69
CA THR A 533 -19.75 18.24 9.42
C THR A 533 -19.38 18.43 7.94
N VAL A 534 -18.70 17.44 7.35
CA VAL A 534 -18.31 17.48 5.93
C VAL A 534 -19.53 17.30 5.03
N ALA A 535 -20.41 16.33 5.30
CA ALA A 535 -21.61 16.08 4.51
C ALA A 535 -22.52 17.31 4.44
N ALA A 536 -22.71 18.02 5.56
CA ALA A 536 -23.50 19.24 5.61
C ALA A 536 -23.04 20.34 4.63
N ARG A 537 -21.77 20.33 4.19
CA ARG A 537 -21.25 21.29 3.20
C ARG A 537 -21.82 21.05 1.81
N TYR A 538 -22.05 19.80 1.43
CA TYR A 538 -22.60 19.42 0.12
C TYR A 538 -24.04 19.90 -0.10
N PHE A 539 -24.78 20.14 1.00
CA PHE A 539 -26.11 20.75 0.94
C PHE A 539 -26.06 22.27 0.77
N LYS A 540 -25.00 22.92 1.28
CA LYS A 540 -24.89 24.39 1.28
C LYS A 540 -24.52 24.97 -0.09
N ASP A 541 -23.72 24.24 -0.87
CA ASP A 541 -23.22 24.70 -2.18
C ASP A 541 -23.94 24.06 -3.37
N GLY A 542 -24.99 23.27 -3.11
CA GLY A 542 -25.79 22.60 -4.15
C GLY A 542 -25.12 21.36 -4.75
N CYS A 543 -23.98 20.89 -4.23
CA CYS A 543 -23.36 19.64 -4.69
C CYS A 543 -24.31 18.45 -4.63
N ILE A 544 -25.17 18.39 -3.60
CA ILE A 544 -26.13 17.31 -3.38
C ILE A 544 -27.05 17.08 -4.60
N GLU A 545 -27.43 18.13 -5.33
CA GLU A 545 -28.33 18.03 -6.48
C GLU A 545 -27.65 17.41 -7.71
N LYS A 546 -26.31 17.37 -7.72
CA LYS A 546 -25.50 16.73 -8.77
C LYS A 546 -24.96 15.36 -8.34
N ALA A 547 -25.26 14.92 -7.12
CA ALA A 547 -24.87 13.60 -6.63
C ALA A 547 -25.65 12.50 -7.35
N CYS A 548 -24.97 11.43 -7.76
CA CYS A 548 -25.68 10.24 -8.20
C CYS A 548 -26.50 9.65 -7.04
N PRO A 549 -27.58 8.89 -7.31
CA PRO A 549 -28.51 8.43 -6.27
C PRO A 549 -27.85 7.75 -5.06
N PRO A 550 -26.84 6.85 -5.20
CA PRO A 550 -26.18 6.23 -4.06
C PRO A 550 -25.45 7.26 -3.17
N LEU A 551 -24.75 8.23 -3.78
CA LEU A 551 -24.01 9.25 -3.03
C LEU A 551 -24.93 10.30 -2.40
N ARG A 552 -26.07 10.63 -3.05
CA ARG A 552 -27.10 11.48 -2.46
C ARG A 552 -27.63 10.85 -1.17
N ALA A 553 -28.06 9.59 -1.24
CA ALA A 553 -28.53 8.84 -0.08
C ALA A 553 -27.46 8.75 1.03
N LEU A 554 -26.20 8.51 0.65
CA LEU A 554 -25.09 8.45 1.62
C LEU A 554 -24.85 9.79 2.32
N LEU A 555 -24.86 10.91 1.57
CA LEU A 555 -24.70 12.25 2.13
C LEU A 555 -25.85 12.61 3.08
N GLU A 556 -27.08 12.20 2.76
CA GLU A 556 -28.24 12.35 3.66
C GLU A 556 -28.09 11.53 4.94
N ILE A 557 -27.66 10.27 4.87
CA ILE A 557 -27.35 9.46 6.05
C ILE A 557 -26.24 10.10 6.89
N MET A 558 -25.17 10.58 6.27
CA MET A 558 -24.05 11.22 6.99
C MET A 558 -24.48 12.51 7.70
N ALA A 559 -25.28 13.36 7.04
CA ALA A 559 -25.68 14.65 7.57
C ALA A 559 -26.85 14.55 8.58
N ASN A 560 -27.86 13.74 8.26
CA ASN A 560 -29.15 13.72 8.95
C ASN A 560 -29.36 12.44 9.79
N GLY A 561 -28.49 11.44 9.65
CA GLY A 561 -28.58 10.13 10.31
C GLY A 561 -29.39 9.08 9.55
N SER A 562 -30.20 9.50 8.57
CA SER A 562 -31.00 8.58 7.75
C SER A 562 -31.34 9.17 6.38
N TRP A 563 -31.57 8.30 5.40
CA TRP A 563 -32.16 8.59 4.09
C TRP A 563 -33.53 7.88 4.02
N ASP A 564 -34.64 8.63 3.90
CA ASP A 564 -36.01 8.09 3.97
C ASP A 564 -36.29 7.19 5.19
N GLY A 565 -35.71 7.55 6.35
CA GLY A 565 -35.80 6.76 7.59
C GLY A 565 -34.91 5.51 7.62
N LYS A 566 -34.12 5.27 6.58
CA LYS A 566 -33.21 4.12 6.44
C LYS A 566 -31.77 4.52 6.79
N GLY A 567 -31.06 3.61 7.46
CA GLY A 567 -29.67 3.81 7.88
C GLY A 567 -28.66 3.10 6.98
N LEU A 568 -27.39 3.15 7.38
CA LEU A 568 -26.26 2.58 6.63
C LEU A 568 -26.36 1.06 6.43
N LEU A 569 -27.06 0.34 7.32
CA LEU A 569 -27.22 -1.12 7.26
C LEU A 569 -28.49 -1.57 6.53
N ASP A 570 -29.33 -0.63 6.08
CA ASP A 570 -30.59 -0.97 5.43
C ASP A 570 -30.36 -1.64 4.06
N PRO A 571 -31.02 -2.79 3.77
CA PRO A 571 -30.83 -3.51 2.50
C PRO A 571 -31.13 -2.67 1.26
N ASP A 572 -32.13 -1.77 1.31
CA ASP A 572 -32.49 -0.94 0.16
C ASP A 572 -31.41 0.10 -0.12
N PHE A 573 -30.83 0.68 0.94
CA PHE A 573 -29.67 1.56 0.82
C PHE A 573 -28.45 0.81 0.29
N ARG A 574 -28.16 -0.39 0.81
CA ARG A 574 -27.03 -1.22 0.36
C ARG A 574 -27.13 -1.58 -1.11
N LYS A 575 -28.34 -1.85 -1.60
CA LYS A 575 -28.61 -2.16 -3.01
C LYS A 575 -28.23 -1.00 -3.94
N LEU A 576 -28.30 0.26 -3.50
CA LEU A 576 -27.85 1.40 -4.31
C LEU A 576 -26.34 1.33 -4.64
N PHE A 577 -25.55 0.70 -3.78
CA PHE A 577 -24.11 0.54 -3.95
C PHE A 577 -23.71 -0.80 -4.57
N ASP A 578 -24.66 -1.66 -4.91
CA ASP A 578 -24.37 -2.89 -5.63
C ASP A 578 -23.85 -2.58 -7.04
N PRO A 579 -22.68 -3.13 -7.46
CA PRO A 579 -22.10 -2.84 -8.76
C PRO A 579 -23.03 -3.10 -9.94
N ALA A 580 -23.81 -4.19 -9.93
CA ALA A 580 -24.75 -4.49 -11.01
C ALA A 580 -25.87 -3.44 -11.05
N SER A 581 -26.44 -3.12 -9.88
CA SER A 581 -27.47 -2.08 -9.73
C SER A 581 -27.01 -0.71 -10.24
N ILE A 582 -25.73 -0.35 -10.04
CA ILE A 582 -25.15 0.88 -10.59
C ILE A 582 -25.05 0.81 -12.12
N LEU A 583 -24.52 -0.27 -12.68
CA LEU A 583 -24.24 -0.41 -14.12
C LEU A 583 -25.50 -0.62 -14.98
N GLU A 584 -26.62 -1.02 -14.37
CA GLU A 584 -27.93 -1.14 -15.01
C GLU A 584 -28.80 0.11 -14.85
N SER A 585 -28.36 1.08 -14.04
CA SER A 585 -29.17 2.26 -13.71
C SER A 585 -29.29 3.27 -14.84
N GLU A 586 -30.44 3.96 -14.91
CA GLU A 586 -30.68 5.04 -15.87
C GLU A 586 -29.67 6.19 -15.74
N TRP A 587 -29.26 6.54 -14.51
CA TRP A 587 -28.29 7.62 -14.30
C TRP A 587 -26.91 7.26 -14.87
N TYR A 588 -26.51 5.99 -14.81
CA TYR A 588 -25.28 5.53 -15.42
C TYR A 588 -25.37 5.52 -16.95
N LEU A 589 -26.46 4.99 -17.51
CA LEU A 589 -26.71 5.04 -18.97
C LEU A 589 -26.71 6.49 -19.50
N GLN A 590 -27.28 7.42 -18.74
CA GLN A 590 -27.25 8.84 -19.08
C GLN A 590 -25.82 9.42 -19.10
N ARG A 591 -24.92 8.95 -18.23
CA ARG A 591 -23.50 9.33 -18.29
C ARG A 591 -22.81 8.82 -19.55
N LEU A 592 -23.16 7.61 -20.00
CA LEU A 592 -22.62 7.04 -21.24
C LEU A 592 -23.16 7.78 -22.47
N ALA A 593 -24.47 8.04 -22.53
CA ALA A 593 -25.07 8.85 -23.59
C ALA A 593 -24.43 10.24 -23.65
N THR A 594 -24.24 10.90 -22.50
CA THR A 594 -23.54 12.19 -22.42
C THR A 594 -22.10 12.08 -22.95
N ARG A 595 -21.38 10.99 -22.64
CA ARG A 595 -20.03 10.77 -23.17
C ARG A 595 -20.02 10.69 -24.69
N ILE A 596 -20.99 10.00 -25.30
CA ILE A 596 -21.11 9.92 -26.76
C ILE A 596 -21.36 11.30 -27.36
N GLU A 597 -22.31 12.06 -26.83
CA GLU A 597 -22.63 13.40 -27.34
C GLU A 597 -21.47 14.40 -27.21
N VAL A 598 -20.76 14.39 -26.07
CA VAL A 598 -19.54 15.20 -25.91
C VAL A 598 -18.46 14.79 -26.90
N THR A 599 -18.32 13.49 -27.18
CA THR A 599 -17.33 12.98 -28.13
C THR A 599 -17.69 13.32 -29.57
N LYS A 600 -18.98 13.29 -29.95
CA LYS A 600 -19.46 13.76 -31.27
C LYS A 600 -19.12 15.23 -31.48
N LYS A 601 -19.48 16.10 -30.50
CA LYS A 601 -19.16 17.53 -30.55
C LYS A 601 -17.65 17.78 -30.67
N TYR A 602 -16.84 17.01 -29.94
CA TYR A 602 -15.37 17.09 -30.04
C TYR A 602 -14.88 16.79 -31.46
N TRP A 603 -15.35 15.70 -32.09
CA TRP A 603 -14.93 15.35 -33.44
C TRP A 603 -15.44 16.31 -34.50
N GLN A 604 -16.69 16.79 -34.38
CA GLN A 604 -17.25 17.81 -35.27
C GLN A 604 -16.39 19.08 -35.27
N GLY A 605 -16.08 19.63 -34.10
CA GLY A 605 -15.21 20.81 -34.00
C GLY A 605 -13.78 20.57 -34.50
N ARG A 606 -13.26 19.35 -34.37
CA ARG A 606 -11.95 18.97 -34.95
C ARG A 606 -12.00 18.93 -36.47
N ILE A 607 -13.05 18.37 -37.06
CA ILE A 607 -13.25 18.31 -38.50
C ILE A 607 -13.34 19.73 -39.06
N GLU A 608 -14.18 20.58 -38.46
CA GLU A 608 -14.33 21.99 -38.84
C GLU A 608 -12.97 22.71 -38.83
N TYR A 609 -12.22 22.61 -37.73
CA TYR A 609 -10.90 23.21 -37.60
C TYR A 609 -9.91 22.73 -38.67
N LEU A 610 -9.85 21.42 -38.92
CA LEU A 610 -8.93 20.84 -39.91
C LEU A 610 -9.33 21.21 -41.34
N GLU A 611 -10.62 21.28 -41.64
CA GLU A 611 -11.11 21.73 -42.95
C GLU A 611 -10.79 23.20 -43.19
N GLU A 612 -10.94 24.07 -42.19
CA GLU A 612 -10.52 25.47 -42.29
C GLU A 612 -9.00 25.59 -42.48
N PHE A 613 -8.23 24.83 -41.70
CA PHE A 613 -6.76 24.84 -41.79
C PHE A 613 -6.26 24.42 -43.18
N VAL A 614 -6.86 23.40 -43.80
CA VAL A 614 -6.49 22.91 -45.14
C VAL A 614 -6.92 23.87 -46.25
N LYS A 615 -8.06 24.55 -46.10
CA LYS A 615 -8.56 25.52 -47.09
C LYS A 615 -7.68 26.78 -47.19
N ASP A 616 -7.01 27.16 -46.10
CA ASP A 616 -6.12 28.31 -46.10
C ASP A 616 -4.85 28.04 -46.94
N HIS A 617 -4.69 28.79 -48.04
CA HIS A 617 -3.56 28.69 -48.94
C HIS A 617 -2.22 28.93 -48.23
N ALA A 618 -2.19 29.73 -47.15
CA ALA A 618 -0.98 29.96 -46.36
C ALA A 618 -0.45 28.69 -45.70
N ASN A 619 -1.32 27.72 -45.41
CA ASN A 619 -0.96 26.48 -44.71
C ASN A 619 -0.59 25.32 -45.63
N LYS A 620 -0.62 25.47 -46.96
CA LYS A 620 -0.49 24.37 -47.92
C LYS A 620 0.76 23.49 -47.72
N GLU A 621 1.91 24.10 -47.43
CA GLU A 621 3.15 23.35 -47.17
C GLU A 621 3.09 22.60 -45.83
N ALA A 622 2.61 23.26 -44.77
CA ALA A 622 2.45 22.66 -43.45
C ALA A 622 1.43 21.50 -43.48
N SER A 623 0.33 21.67 -44.21
CA SER A 623 -0.71 20.65 -44.40
C SER A 623 -0.16 19.38 -45.01
N ARG A 624 0.72 19.50 -46.02
CA ARG A 624 1.41 18.35 -46.63
C ARG A 624 2.44 17.73 -45.69
N LYS A 625 3.23 18.55 -44.98
CA LYS A 625 4.31 18.07 -44.11
C LYS A 625 3.80 17.33 -42.87
N LEU A 626 2.61 17.68 -42.39
CA LEU A 626 2.01 17.13 -41.17
C LEU A 626 0.87 16.14 -41.44
N ASP A 627 0.64 15.79 -42.72
CA ASP A 627 -0.42 14.87 -43.19
C ASP A 627 -1.82 15.26 -42.67
N ILE A 628 -2.15 16.54 -42.76
CA ILE A 628 -3.39 17.09 -42.18
C ILE A 628 -4.64 16.48 -42.85
N GLU A 629 -4.58 16.18 -44.14
CA GLU A 629 -5.68 15.51 -44.86
C GLU A 629 -5.94 14.09 -44.31
N GLU A 630 -4.89 13.33 -43.97
CA GLU A 630 -5.05 12.00 -43.36
C GLU A 630 -5.67 12.11 -41.96
N ARG A 631 -5.25 13.09 -41.16
CA ARG A 631 -5.83 13.36 -39.83
C ARG A 631 -7.30 13.79 -39.93
N LEU A 632 -7.66 14.54 -40.97
CA LEU A 632 -9.04 14.91 -41.25
C LEU A 632 -9.87 13.66 -41.59
N ASN A 633 -9.37 12.80 -42.47
CA ASN A 633 -10.05 11.54 -42.82
C ASN A 633 -10.21 10.63 -41.60
N PHE A 634 -9.18 10.51 -40.76
CA PHE A 634 -9.27 9.81 -39.48
C PHE A 634 -10.34 10.41 -38.57
N SER A 635 -10.43 11.74 -38.47
CA SER A 635 -11.43 12.41 -37.63
C SER A 635 -12.86 12.17 -38.14
N LYS A 636 -13.06 12.16 -39.46
CA LYS A 636 -14.34 11.82 -40.10
C LYS A 636 -14.75 10.38 -39.83
N ASP A 637 -13.81 9.44 -39.96
CA ASP A 637 -14.04 8.03 -39.62
C ASP A 637 -14.29 7.82 -38.12
N ALA A 638 -13.59 8.55 -37.25
CA ALA A 638 -13.83 8.49 -35.80
C ALA A 638 -15.23 9.00 -35.42
N LEU A 639 -15.74 10.04 -36.12
CA LEU A 639 -17.09 10.55 -35.93
C LEU A 639 -18.16 9.55 -36.40
N SER A 640 -17.98 8.94 -37.59
CA SER A 640 -18.98 8.01 -38.14
C SER A 640 -19.19 6.76 -37.26
N ARG A 641 -18.13 6.32 -36.54
CA ARG A 641 -18.21 5.26 -35.52
C ARG A 641 -19.05 5.61 -34.28
N LEU A 642 -19.69 6.78 -34.26
CA LEU A 642 -20.59 7.25 -33.20
C LEU A 642 -22.02 7.49 -33.71
N ASP A 643 -22.30 7.28 -35.00
CA ASP A 643 -23.60 7.58 -35.62
C ASP A 643 -24.71 6.69 -35.04
N ASP A 644 -24.42 5.40 -34.85
CA ASP A 644 -25.27 4.50 -34.07
C ASP A 644 -25.01 4.70 -32.57
N SER A 645 -25.90 5.45 -31.93
CA SER A 645 -25.79 5.78 -30.51
C SER A 645 -25.89 4.55 -29.61
N ASP A 646 -26.68 3.53 -29.98
CA ASP A 646 -26.89 2.35 -29.15
C ASP A 646 -25.66 1.44 -29.18
N ASP A 647 -25.09 1.22 -30.38
CA ASP A 647 -23.81 0.52 -30.53
C ASP A 647 -22.68 1.29 -29.82
N ALA A 648 -22.63 2.61 -30.00
CA ALA A 648 -21.59 3.43 -29.39
C ALA A 648 -21.63 3.40 -27.86
N ILE A 649 -22.84 3.46 -27.25
CA ILE A 649 -23.04 3.32 -25.80
C ILE A 649 -22.67 1.91 -25.35
N SER A 650 -23.18 0.88 -26.04
CA SER A 650 -22.89 -0.53 -25.76
C SER A 650 -21.38 -0.79 -25.77
N ARG A 651 -20.63 -0.22 -26.71
CA ARG A 651 -19.17 -0.34 -26.79
C ARG A 651 -18.45 0.21 -25.56
N ILE A 652 -18.94 1.31 -24.97
CA ILE A 652 -18.30 1.97 -23.83
C ILE A 652 -18.91 1.62 -22.46
N HIS A 653 -19.94 0.75 -22.40
CA HIS A 653 -20.49 0.26 -21.13
C HIS A 653 -19.38 -0.34 -20.26
N GLY A 654 -19.34 0.01 -18.99
CA GLY A 654 -18.20 -0.24 -18.09
C GLY A 654 -17.22 0.92 -17.95
N CYS A 655 -17.23 1.94 -18.83
CA CYS A 655 -16.46 3.18 -18.67
C CYS A 655 -17.07 4.11 -17.60
N LEU A 656 -16.36 5.20 -17.27
CA LEU A 656 -16.81 6.23 -16.32
C LEU A 656 -18.00 7.09 -16.81
N GLY A 657 -18.20 7.15 -18.13
CA GLY A 657 -19.08 8.12 -18.78
C GLY A 657 -18.65 9.57 -18.53
N VAL A 658 -19.57 10.51 -18.72
CA VAL A 658 -19.39 11.94 -18.41
C VAL A 658 -20.53 12.39 -17.50
N ASP A 659 -20.24 13.27 -16.55
CA ASP A 659 -21.29 13.87 -15.72
C ASP A 659 -22.20 14.76 -16.58
N PRO A 660 -23.50 14.45 -16.71
CA PRO A 660 -24.42 15.23 -17.54
C PRO A 660 -24.56 16.68 -17.08
N SER A 661 -24.33 16.95 -15.79
CA SER A 661 -24.55 18.27 -15.20
C SER A 661 -23.43 19.28 -15.46
N ILE A 662 -22.34 18.87 -16.11
CA ILE A 662 -21.23 19.75 -16.54
C ILE A 662 -21.50 20.35 -17.92
N TYR A 663 -22.27 19.66 -18.76
CA TYR A 663 -22.47 20.01 -20.18
C TYR A 663 -23.92 20.40 -20.53
N ARG A 664 -24.79 20.47 -19.53
CA ARG A 664 -26.18 20.91 -19.66
C ARG A 664 -26.35 22.37 -19.30
#